data_AF-A0A8T5MAV0-F1
#
_entry.id   AF-A0A8T5MAV0-F1
#
_cell.length_a   1.000
_cell.length_b   1.000
_cell.length_c   1.000
_cell.angle_alpha   90.00
_cell.angle_beta   90.00
_cell.angle_gamma   90.00
#
_symmetry.space_group_name_H-M   'P 1'
#
loop_
_entity.id
_entity.type
_entity.pdbx_description
1 polymer ?
#
loop_
_entity_poly.entity_id
_entity_poly.type
_entity_poly.pdbx_seq_one_letter_code
_entity_poly.pdbx_strand_id
1 'polypeptide(L)'
;PTYTNFQNNASTETRINGIVNWSITLSDNAAISGYLFAHNQTGTLSNGTFTSGDFTDVNETLTITLARDNYICAQYWFNDTSGNQNQTDLSCFTVTNSIPSIPTIYYPVDRSNYTNIPYMNYSSSDADSDVITYKLYINGTLNASTNVNLTLWNASDGYYALNVSAGDSVDSSANSSTVYFTLDSTAPTVNILYPTNGLSVSDNNIDFNASAVDTRVSSLTYYWVVNGTVNATTIDANTTFNASDGYYNLTLFVSDGVQNGSASVMFTLDTTTPAYTIFVNNGSTSTKINGVVNWSVTLADNNGISGYKFAHNNTGTMANGSFIEGNYGFVNTTVTITKTQGNYICGQYWFNDTSGNVNQTNLSCFSVANSIPSIPVVYYPVDGGNYSTMDYMNYSSSDADSDTITYKIYINGTLNVSTAVNLSWWNASDGYYNLTVSAWDGYNSSANSSTISFTLDTTSPTYINFINNASTSTRINGIVNWSITLSDNAAISGYLFAHNQSGTLANTTFKAGNYGFVNETLTITKARNNYICAQYWFNDTSNNINQTNLSCFTVANSQPTNSTIPDKTWTTGSSTSITLSNYFTDPDSDNLIYNHTDIENIVITINQITEIATLTPDSGFTGTRHIIFNATDGELSTRSNNITLTVQSSGGGDTPGGGGGSSSGTDCTESWSCTDWTPETCPSSQRQTRTCIDNNDCGTTEDKPKSYRTCTYHPIEQPTEEPPSQQEQESTFSFKVEPIQEELPSPISSGKPYLLFIIGAIIIASALLTTILINKKRNKGKLDILYTLLKSSWVHYKKGHFREADTEYLKARATYLTLNKKGKHIAYNDTMRLYYTLNSRRLYLMRRYKKQ
;
A
#
# COMPACT_ATOMS: atom_id res chain seq x y z
N PRO A 1 -149.77 -32.17 33.21
CA PRO A 1 -148.65 -32.02 32.25
C PRO A 1 -147.58 -33.12 32.35
N THR A 2 -147.06 -33.58 31.21
CA THR A 2 -146.04 -34.62 31.05
C THR A 2 -144.92 -34.16 30.11
N TYR A 3 -143.79 -34.88 30.05
CA TYR A 3 -142.67 -34.55 29.17
C TYR A 3 -142.06 -35.77 28.48
N THR A 4 -141.38 -35.52 27.38
CA THR A 4 -140.50 -36.48 26.67
C THR A 4 -139.24 -35.75 26.15
N ASN A 5 -138.24 -36.53 25.72
CA ASN A 5 -137.02 -36.04 25.05
C ASN A 5 -136.17 -35.01 25.82
N PHE A 6 -136.17 -35.03 27.15
CA PHE A 6 -135.29 -34.16 27.94
C PHE A 6 -133.81 -34.57 27.79
N GLN A 7 -132.99 -33.68 27.21
CA GLN A 7 -131.58 -33.94 26.94
C GLN A 7 -130.76 -32.63 26.93
N ASN A 8 -129.42 -32.76 26.95
CA ASN A 8 -128.48 -31.67 26.74
C ASN A 8 -127.46 -32.04 25.65
N ASN A 9 -126.87 -31.04 24.99
CA ASN A 9 -125.87 -31.25 23.94
C ASN A 9 -124.40 -31.14 24.43
N ALA A 10 -124.15 -31.19 25.74
CA ALA A 10 -122.80 -31.18 26.26
C ALA A 10 -122.04 -32.43 25.78
N SER A 11 -120.74 -32.25 25.55
CA SER A 11 -119.85 -33.31 25.09
C SER A 11 -118.69 -33.48 26.07
N THR A 12 -117.84 -34.48 25.84
CA THR A 12 -116.56 -34.61 26.55
C THR A 12 -115.59 -33.45 26.27
N GLU A 13 -115.93 -32.52 25.38
CA GLU A 13 -115.12 -31.33 25.06
C GLU A 13 -115.75 -30.03 25.58
N THR A 14 -116.81 -30.09 26.37
CA THR A 14 -117.42 -28.88 26.93
C THR A 14 -116.49 -28.29 28.00
N ARG A 15 -116.02 -27.05 27.77
CA ARG A 15 -115.06 -26.30 28.59
C ARG A 15 -115.69 -25.01 29.11
N ILE A 16 -114.97 -24.27 29.96
CA ILE A 16 -115.35 -22.90 30.34
C ILE A 16 -115.55 -22.05 29.06
N ASN A 17 -116.56 -21.18 29.08
CA ASN A 17 -117.12 -20.40 27.97
C ASN A 17 -117.81 -21.21 26.85
N GLY A 18 -117.88 -22.55 26.95
CA GLY A 18 -118.70 -23.37 26.06
C GLY A 18 -120.20 -23.08 26.25
N ILE A 19 -121.01 -23.25 25.20
CA ILE A 19 -122.47 -23.07 25.28
C ILE A 19 -123.13 -24.45 25.25
N VAL A 20 -123.94 -24.74 26.26
CA VAL A 20 -124.74 -25.97 26.34
C VAL A 20 -126.22 -25.62 26.23
N ASN A 21 -126.94 -26.37 25.40
CA ASN A 21 -128.37 -26.26 25.18
C ASN A 21 -129.08 -27.46 25.81
N TRP A 22 -130.08 -27.20 26.65
CA TRP A 22 -131.02 -28.20 27.14
C TRP A 22 -132.31 -28.08 26.35
N SER A 23 -132.89 -29.22 25.96
CA SER A 23 -134.17 -29.25 25.24
C SER A 23 -135.13 -30.26 25.86
N ILE A 24 -136.43 -29.95 25.78
CA ILE A 24 -137.52 -30.79 26.30
C ILE A 24 -138.78 -30.61 25.46
N THR A 25 -139.55 -31.68 25.28
CA THR A 25 -140.89 -31.64 24.70
C THR A 25 -141.93 -31.84 25.79
N LEU A 26 -142.84 -30.87 25.96
CA LEU A 26 -143.92 -30.85 26.94
C LEU A 26 -145.25 -31.23 26.27
N SER A 27 -146.08 -32.00 26.97
CA SER A 27 -147.40 -32.39 26.47
C SER A 27 -148.42 -32.51 27.60
N ASP A 28 -149.62 -31.99 27.39
CA ASP A 28 -150.73 -32.13 28.31
C ASP A 28 -152.08 -32.08 27.59
N ASN A 29 -153.12 -32.65 28.21
CA ASN A 29 -154.49 -32.57 27.67
C ASN A 29 -155.12 -31.19 27.89
N ALA A 30 -154.62 -30.41 28.85
CA ALA A 30 -154.83 -28.97 28.96
C ALA A 30 -153.62 -28.24 28.36
N ALA A 31 -153.75 -26.93 28.06
CA ALA A 31 -152.60 -26.14 27.59
C ALA A 31 -151.55 -26.03 28.72
N ILE A 32 -150.26 -26.03 28.36
CA ILE A 32 -149.17 -25.73 29.32
C ILE A 32 -149.31 -24.25 29.71
N SER A 33 -149.16 -23.91 30.99
CA SER A 33 -149.20 -22.50 31.43
C SER A 33 -147.83 -21.86 31.55
N GLY A 34 -146.77 -22.67 31.67
CA GLY A 34 -145.40 -22.20 31.65
C GLY A 34 -144.39 -23.21 32.16
N TYR A 35 -143.12 -22.84 32.10
CA TYR A 35 -141.99 -23.61 32.61
C TYR A 35 -140.97 -22.70 33.30
N LEU A 36 -140.04 -23.33 34.02
CA LEU A 36 -138.91 -22.72 34.67
C LEU A 36 -137.71 -23.65 34.47
N PHE A 37 -136.57 -23.08 34.10
CA PHE A 37 -135.31 -23.80 33.94
C PHE A 37 -134.39 -23.51 35.12
N ALA A 38 -133.95 -24.55 35.82
CA ALA A 38 -133.05 -24.44 36.96
C ALA A 38 -131.69 -25.06 36.62
N HIS A 39 -130.59 -24.42 37.02
CA HIS A 39 -129.22 -24.94 36.84
C HIS A 39 -128.35 -24.62 38.07
N ASN A 40 -127.21 -25.30 38.21
CA ASN A 40 -126.36 -25.24 39.42
C ASN A 40 -125.02 -24.50 39.24
N GLN A 41 -124.83 -23.72 38.18
CA GLN A 41 -123.56 -22.98 37.94
C GLN A 41 -123.22 -21.95 39.01
N THR A 42 -124.19 -21.56 39.84
CA THR A 42 -123.99 -20.69 41.00
C THR A 42 -123.53 -21.46 42.25
N GLY A 43 -123.30 -22.77 42.13
CA GLY A 43 -122.87 -23.68 43.21
C GLY A 43 -124.00 -24.53 43.80
N THR A 44 -125.26 -24.11 43.64
CA THR A 44 -126.47 -24.87 44.04
C THR A 44 -127.52 -24.80 42.95
N LEU A 45 -128.36 -25.83 42.80
CA LEU A 45 -129.45 -25.80 41.82
C LEU A 45 -130.39 -24.63 42.15
N SER A 46 -130.32 -23.58 41.33
CA SER A 46 -131.11 -22.36 41.49
C SER A 46 -132.13 -22.26 40.37
N ASN A 47 -133.35 -21.94 40.75
CA ASN A 47 -134.45 -21.74 39.82
C ASN A 47 -134.25 -20.47 38.99
N GLY A 48 -134.37 -20.59 37.67
CA GLY A 48 -134.42 -19.45 36.77
C GLY A 48 -135.76 -18.70 36.84
N THR A 49 -135.98 -17.80 35.89
CA THR A 49 -137.24 -17.08 35.77
C THR A 49 -138.33 -18.01 35.25
N PHE A 50 -139.53 -17.96 35.83
CA PHE A 50 -140.69 -18.67 35.30
C PHE A 50 -141.19 -17.98 34.03
N THR A 51 -141.31 -18.73 32.94
CA THR A 51 -141.77 -18.28 31.63
C THR A 51 -143.21 -18.77 31.42
N SER A 52 -144.17 -17.85 31.39
CA SER A 52 -145.59 -18.17 31.13
C SER A 52 -145.90 -18.22 29.63
N GLY A 53 -146.69 -19.21 29.21
CA GLY A 53 -147.09 -19.41 27.82
C GLY A 53 -147.50 -20.86 27.57
N ASP A 54 -148.05 -21.12 26.37
CA ASP A 54 -148.37 -22.48 25.92
C ASP A 54 -147.21 -23.02 25.07
N PHE A 55 -146.56 -24.06 25.55
CA PHE A 55 -145.30 -24.57 25.01
C PHE A 55 -145.37 -26.05 24.69
N THR A 56 -144.88 -26.44 23.51
CA THR A 56 -144.68 -27.84 23.11
C THR A 56 -143.22 -28.23 23.15
N ASP A 57 -142.32 -27.41 22.61
CA ASP A 57 -140.88 -27.64 22.62
C ASP A 57 -140.18 -26.44 23.24
N VAL A 58 -139.34 -26.70 24.23
CA VAL A 58 -138.60 -25.69 24.99
C VAL A 58 -137.11 -25.98 24.87
N ASN A 59 -136.32 -24.92 24.67
CA ASN A 59 -134.88 -24.97 24.70
C ASN A 59 -134.30 -23.83 25.55
N GLU A 60 -133.29 -24.13 26.35
CA GLU A 60 -132.56 -23.14 27.15
C GLU A 60 -131.06 -23.33 26.98
N THR A 61 -130.39 -22.23 26.68
CA THR A 61 -128.93 -22.22 26.49
C THR A 61 -128.23 -21.59 27.67
N LEU A 62 -127.12 -22.20 28.09
CA LEU A 62 -126.30 -21.75 29.21
C LEU A 62 -124.82 -21.73 28.79
N THR A 63 -124.18 -20.58 28.96
CA THR A 63 -122.73 -20.45 28.81
C THR A 63 -122.05 -20.96 30.07
N ILE A 64 -121.04 -21.82 29.93
CA ILE A 64 -120.32 -22.41 31.06
C ILE A 64 -119.36 -21.39 31.66
N THR A 65 -119.56 -21.03 32.93
CA THR A 65 -118.74 -20.03 33.63
C THR A 65 -117.81 -20.64 34.66
N LEU A 66 -117.98 -21.92 35.00
CA LEU A 66 -117.13 -22.65 35.92
C LEU A 66 -116.01 -23.38 35.15
N ALA A 67 -114.83 -23.40 35.75
CA ALA A 67 -113.62 -24.06 35.22
C ALA A 67 -113.73 -25.59 35.26
N ARG A 68 -112.69 -26.30 34.79
CA ARG A 68 -112.62 -27.76 34.80
C ARG A 68 -113.02 -28.41 36.14
N ASP A 69 -113.45 -29.67 36.08
CA ASP A 69 -113.92 -30.51 37.20
C ASP A 69 -115.22 -30.06 37.90
N ASN A 70 -115.78 -28.92 37.53
CA ASN A 70 -117.10 -28.51 38.00
C ASN A 70 -118.20 -29.34 37.33
N TYR A 71 -119.15 -29.82 38.13
CA TYR A 71 -120.28 -30.64 37.68
C TYR A 71 -121.53 -29.79 37.47
N ILE A 72 -121.93 -29.60 36.21
CA ILE A 72 -123.08 -28.77 35.83
C ILE A 72 -124.30 -29.64 35.59
N CYS A 73 -125.39 -29.35 36.27
CA CYS A 73 -126.69 -30.00 36.14
C CYS A 73 -127.79 -28.97 35.90
N ALA A 74 -128.80 -29.34 35.10
CA ALA A 74 -130.01 -28.56 34.95
C ALA A 74 -131.29 -29.40 34.93
N GLN A 75 -132.42 -28.76 35.19
CA GLN A 75 -133.74 -29.37 35.35
C GLN A 75 -134.83 -28.39 34.89
N TYR A 76 -135.94 -28.91 34.32
CA TYR A 76 -137.14 -28.12 34.07
C TYR A 76 -138.24 -28.41 35.09
N TRP A 77 -138.92 -27.35 35.52
CA TRP A 77 -140.18 -27.37 36.27
C TRP A 77 -141.28 -26.76 35.41
N PHE A 78 -142.45 -27.37 35.30
CA PHE A 78 -143.52 -26.87 34.42
C PHE A 78 -144.92 -27.18 34.94
N ASN A 79 -145.90 -26.37 34.56
CA ASN A 79 -147.27 -26.50 35.00
C ASN A 79 -148.29 -26.31 33.87
N ASP A 80 -149.49 -26.85 34.05
CA ASP A 80 -150.61 -26.67 33.13
C ASP A 80 -151.52 -25.50 33.55
N THR A 81 -152.40 -25.09 32.63
CA THR A 81 -153.42 -24.03 32.86
C THR A 81 -154.41 -24.33 33.99
N SER A 82 -154.45 -25.58 34.49
CA SER A 82 -155.25 -25.97 35.67
C SER A 82 -154.43 -25.94 36.97
N GLY A 83 -153.15 -25.60 36.92
CA GLY A 83 -152.25 -25.48 38.06
C GLY A 83 -151.52 -26.78 38.45
N ASN A 84 -151.67 -27.89 37.71
CA ASN A 84 -150.93 -29.11 38.03
C ASN A 84 -149.46 -28.96 37.62
N GLN A 85 -148.54 -29.43 38.46
CA GLN A 85 -147.10 -29.26 38.27
C GLN A 85 -146.39 -30.59 38.00
N ASN A 86 -145.30 -30.54 37.25
CA ASN A 86 -144.39 -31.65 37.03
C ASN A 86 -142.95 -31.13 36.82
N GLN A 87 -141.95 -32.02 36.92
CA GLN A 87 -140.53 -31.69 36.76
C GLN A 87 -139.79 -32.81 36.04
N THR A 88 -138.63 -32.49 35.46
CA THR A 88 -137.72 -33.48 34.86
C THR A 88 -136.78 -34.09 35.90
N ASP A 89 -136.06 -35.15 35.55
CA ASP A 89 -134.82 -35.52 36.25
C ASP A 89 -133.71 -34.48 36.00
N LEU A 90 -132.55 -34.62 36.67
CA LEU A 90 -131.37 -33.79 36.42
C LEU A 90 -130.59 -34.28 35.19
N SER A 91 -130.17 -33.34 34.34
CA SER A 91 -129.32 -33.59 33.17
C SER A 91 -127.97 -32.90 33.35
N CYS A 92 -126.89 -33.68 33.47
CA CYS A 92 -125.60 -33.22 33.99
C CYS A 92 -124.39 -33.58 33.11
N PHE A 93 -123.28 -32.82 33.25
CA PHE A 93 -121.96 -33.10 32.67
C PHE A 93 -120.83 -32.44 33.49
N THR A 94 -119.57 -32.85 33.27
CA THR A 94 -118.37 -32.25 33.91
C THR A 94 -117.64 -31.34 32.92
N VAL A 95 -117.19 -30.18 33.38
CA VAL A 95 -116.38 -29.26 32.56
C VAL A 95 -114.96 -29.81 32.38
N THR A 96 -114.44 -29.74 31.16
CA THR A 96 -113.09 -30.23 30.79
C THR A 96 -112.04 -29.12 30.71
N ASN A 97 -110.76 -29.50 30.68
CA ASN A 97 -109.60 -28.60 30.66
C ASN A 97 -109.50 -27.74 29.39
N SER A 98 -109.12 -26.48 29.54
CA SER A 98 -108.75 -25.59 28.43
C SER A 98 -107.26 -25.63 28.19
N ILE A 99 -106.85 -25.72 26.92
CA ILE A 99 -105.42 -25.69 26.57
C ILE A 99 -104.95 -24.23 26.67
N PRO A 100 -103.74 -23.94 27.21
CA PRO A 100 -103.18 -22.60 27.23
C PRO A 100 -103.10 -21.98 25.83
N SER A 101 -103.13 -20.66 25.76
CA SER A 101 -102.93 -19.95 24.48
C SER A 101 -101.51 -20.19 23.94
N ILE A 102 -101.36 -20.14 22.62
CA ILE A 102 -100.04 -20.19 21.97
C ILE A 102 -99.18 -18.99 22.47
N PRO A 103 -97.93 -19.20 22.90
CA PRO A 103 -97.09 -18.10 23.38
C PRO A 103 -96.78 -17.06 22.29
N THR A 104 -96.78 -15.79 22.67
CA THR A 104 -96.26 -14.69 21.85
C THR A 104 -94.87 -14.30 22.34
N ILE A 105 -93.87 -14.25 21.44
CA ILE A 105 -92.49 -13.84 21.75
C ILE A 105 -92.36 -12.33 21.49
N TYR A 106 -91.91 -11.56 22.49
CA TYR A 106 -91.66 -10.12 22.38
C TYR A 106 -90.17 -9.77 22.22
N TYR A 107 -89.29 -10.61 22.78
CA TYR A 107 -87.84 -10.43 22.68
C TYR A 107 -87.14 -11.79 22.77
N PRO A 108 -86.17 -12.11 21.88
CA PRO A 108 -85.65 -11.30 20.77
C PRO A 108 -86.69 -11.02 19.67
N VAL A 109 -86.43 -9.98 18.86
CA VAL A 109 -87.28 -9.58 17.73
C VAL A 109 -86.85 -10.34 16.48
N ASP A 110 -87.83 -10.79 15.68
CA ASP A 110 -87.56 -11.56 14.46
C ASP A 110 -86.64 -10.80 13.50
N ARG A 111 -85.66 -11.51 12.96
CA ARG A 111 -84.60 -11.07 12.03
C ARG A 111 -83.71 -9.94 12.54
N SER A 112 -83.56 -9.79 13.85
CA SER A 112 -82.67 -8.78 14.46
C SER A 112 -81.28 -9.34 14.76
N ASN A 113 -80.28 -8.46 14.74
CA ASN A 113 -78.89 -8.76 15.12
C ASN A 113 -78.58 -8.13 16.47
N TYR A 114 -77.93 -8.90 17.34
CA TYR A 114 -77.59 -8.47 18.70
C TYR A 114 -76.11 -8.72 18.96
N THR A 115 -75.49 -7.86 19.75
CA THR A 115 -74.16 -8.11 20.35
C THR A 115 -74.27 -8.87 21.67
N ASN A 116 -75.45 -8.86 22.29
CA ASN A 116 -75.80 -9.59 23.51
C ASN A 116 -77.34 -9.72 23.62
N ILE A 117 -77.82 -10.84 24.18
CA ILE A 117 -79.23 -11.09 24.47
C ILE A 117 -79.38 -11.39 25.97
N PRO A 118 -79.60 -10.36 26.81
CA PRO A 118 -79.61 -10.54 28.25
C PRO A 118 -80.83 -11.30 28.78
N TYR A 119 -81.94 -11.33 28.04
CA TYR A 119 -83.18 -11.99 28.45
C TYR A 119 -83.99 -12.50 27.24
N MET A 120 -85.04 -13.29 27.48
CA MET A 120 -86.08 -13.63 26.51
C MET A 120 -87.46 -13.42 27.14
N ASN A 121 -88.35 -12.73 26.42
CA ASN A 121 -89.65 -12.30 26.92
C ASN A 121 -90.78 -12.91 26.06
N TYR A 122 -91.71 -13.60 26.69
CA TYR A 122 -92.85 -14.27 26.06
C TYR A 122 -94.05 -14.34 27.02
N SER A 123 -95.27 -14.45 26.48
CA SER A 123 -96.47 -14.60 27.32
C SER A 123 -97.53 -15.48 26.66
N SER A 124 -98.37 -16.08 27.49
CA SER A 124 -99.59 -16.82 27.16
C SER A 124 -100.61 -16.70 28.30
N SER A 125 -101.86 -17.07 28.04
CA SER A 125 -102.95 -17.05 29.00
C SER A 125 -103.68 -18.39 29.02
N ASP A 126 -104.18 -18.77 30.17
CA ASP A 126 -104.99 -19.98 30.35
C ASP A 126 -106.39 -19.61 30.87
N ALA A 127 -107.43 -20.25 30.32
CA ALA A 127 -108.81 -19.92 30.64
C ALA A 127 -109.27 -20.50 31.99
N ASP A 128 -108.66 -21.59 32.45
CA ASP A 128 -108.88 -22.20 33.76
C ASP A 128 -108.01 -21.56 34.86
N SER A 129 -107.16 -20.58 34.48
CA SER A 129 -106.22 -19.88 35.35
C SER A 129 -105.16 -20.80 35.97
N ASP A 130 -104.79 -21.86 35.27
CA ASP A 130 -103.70 -22.75 35.67
C ASP A 130 -102.31 -22.08 35.58
N VAL A 131 -101.35 -22.64 36.32
CA VAL A 131 -99.95 -22.18 36.25
C VAL A 131 -99.32 -22.63 34.94
N ILE A 132 -98.91 -21.67 34.12
CA ILE A 132 -98.30 -21.95 32.82
C ILE A 132 -96.79 -22.23 32.94
N THR A 133 -96.36 -23.35 32.39
CA THR A 133 -94.97 -23.74 32.18
C THR A 133 -94.58 -23.55 30.71
N TYR A 134 -93.54 -22.76 30.44
CA TYR A 134 -93.01 -22.53 29.11
C TYR A 134 -91.85 -23.49 28.80
N LYS A 135 -91.84 -24.05 27.60
CA LYS A 135 -90.72 -24.81 27.03
C LYS A 135 -90.15 -24.06 25.84
N LEU A 136 -88.89 -23.64 25.94
CA LEU A 136 -88.19 -22.86 24.93
C LEU A 136 -87.32 -23.78 24.10
N TYR A 137 -87.51 -23.76 22.78
CA TYR A 137 -86.70 -24.51 21.86
C TYR A 137 -85.78 -23.56 21.10
N ILE A 138 -84.47 -23.80 21.17
CA ILE A 138 -83.45 -23.13 20.38
C ILE A 138 -82.96 -24.11 19.32
N ASN A 139 -83.05 -23.73 18.05
CA ASN A 139 -82.68 -24.58 16.91
C ASN A 139 -83.36 -25.96 16.95
N GLY A 140 -84.63 -25.97 17.39
CA GLY A 140 -85.44 -27.19 17.52
C GLY A 140 -85.13 -28.07 18.74
N THR A 141 -84.13 -27.71 19.56
CA THR A 141 -83.78 -28.45 20.79
C THR A 141 -84.32 -27.73 22.01
N LEU A 142 -84.90 -28.48 22.95
CA LEU A 142 -85.36 -27.93 24.23
C LEU A 142 -84.17 -27.32 25.00
N ASN A 143 -84.17 -26.01 25.15
CA ASN A 143 -83.10 -25.27 25.81
C ASN A 143 -83.43 -24.96 27.28
N ALA A 144 -84.69 -24.65 27.58
CA ALA A 144 -85.13 -24.33 28.94
C ALA A 144 -86.61 -24.68 29.17
N SER A 145 -86.97 -24.95 30.43
CA SER A 145 -88.36 -25.08 30.89
C SER A 145 -88.55 -24.23 32.14
N THR A 146 -89.49 -23.28 32.12
CA THR A 146 -89.63 -22.23 33.13
C THR A 146 -91.05 -21.69 33.19
N ASN A 147 -91.48 -21.19 34.36
CA ASN A 147 -92.81 -20.58 34.54
C ASN A 147 -92.74 -19.04 34.45
N VAL A 148 -91.56 -18.50 34.16
CA VAL A 148 -91.28 -17.07 34.03
C VAL A 148 -90.42 -16.80 32.80
N ASN A 149 -90.36 -15.54 32.37
CA ASN A 149 -89.43 -15.07 31.34
C ASN A 149 -87.98 -15.45 31.67
N LEU A 150 -87.20 -15.78 30.63
CA LEU A 150 -85.81 -16.19 30.82
C LEU A 150 -84.95 -14.93 31.04
N THR A 151 -84.37 -14.78 32.23
CA THR A 151 -83.62 -13.57 32.62
C THR A 151 -82.13 -13.64 32.31
N LEU A 152 -81.64 -14.75 31.78
CA LEU A 152 -80.26 -14.93 31.37
C LEU A 152 -80.20 -15.96 30.25
N TRP A 153 -79.70 -15.55 29.08
CA TRP A 153 -79.36 -16.45 27.99
C TRP A 153 -77.98 -16.09 27.48
N ASN A 154 -77.04 -17.03 27.54
CA ASN A 154 -75.73 -16.89 26.95
C ASN A 154 -75.56 -17.95 25.87
N ALA A 155 -75.01 -17.53 24.75
CA ALA A 155 -74.65 -18.42 23.67
C ALA A 155 -73.38 -17.90 23.02
N SER A 156 -72.65 -18.78 22.33
CA SER A 156 -71.66 -18.30 21.38
C SER A 156 -72.36 -17.55 20.26
N ASP A 157 -71.64 -16.68 19.58
CA ASP A 157 -72.16 -16.04 18.39
C ASP A 157 -72.63 -17.06 17.35
N GLY A 158 -73.72 -16.74 16.65
CA GLY A 158 -74.39 -17.67 15.75
C GLY A 158 -75.79 -17.22 15.36
N TYR A 159 -76.39 -18.00 14.45
CA TYR A 159 -77.77 -17.82 14.01
C TYR A 159 -78.69 -18.77 14.79
N TYR A 160 -79.74 -18.21 15.37
CA TYR A 160 -80.62 -18.91 16.30
C TYR A 160 -82.07 -18.81 15.86
N ALA A 161 -82.78 -19.93 16.00
CA ALA A 161 -84.22 -20.04 15.80
C ALA A 161 -84.89 -20.38 17.14
N LEU A 162 -85.72 -19.47 17.65
CA LEU A 162 -86.47 -19.63 18.91
C LEU A 162 -87.96 -19.88 18.63
N ASN A 163 -88.52 -20.93 19.24
CA ASN A 163 -89.97 -21.04 19.42
C ASN A 163 -90.29 -21.53 20.85
N VAL A 164 -91.48 -21.19 21.33
CA VAL A 164 -91.89 -21.44 22.72
C VAL A 164 -93.25 -22.12 22.73
N SER A 165 -93.42 -23.16 23.57
CA SER A 165 -94.75 -23.73 23.89
C SER A 165 -95.11 -23.45 25.34
N ALA A 166 -96.41 -23.42 25.64
CA ALA A 166 -96.95 -23.26 26.99
C ALA A 166 -97.75 -24.52 27.37
N GLY A 167 -97.61 -24.99 28.59
CA GLY A 167 -98.43 -26.09 29.14
C GLY A 167 -98.90 -25.78 30.56
N ASP A 168 -100.03 -26.35 30.94
CA ASP A 168 -100.75 -26.11 32.22
C ASP A 168 -100.69 -27.33 33.17
N SER A 169 -99.74 -28.24 32.94
CA SER A 169 -99.58 -29.57 33.57
C SER A 169 -100.52 -30.68 33.07
N VAL A 170 -101.56 -30.36 32.30
CA VAL A 170 -102.49 -31.33 31.72
C VAL A 170 -102.28 -31.42 30.21
N ASP A 171 -102.35 -30.27 29.53
CA ASP A 171 -102.19 -30.13 28.10
C ASP A 171 -101.05 -29.18 27.74
N SER A 172 -100.76 -29.07 26.45
CA SER A 172 -99.76 -28.14 25.92
C SER A 172 -100.27 -27.48 24.65
N SER A 173 -100.04 -26.18 24.53
CA SER A 173 -100.29 -25.43 23.32
C SER A 173 -99.34 -25.83 22.20
N ALA A 174 -99.71 -25.49 20.96
CA ALA A 174 -98.77 -25.54 19.85
C ALA A 174 -97.60 -24.57 20.09
N ASN A 175 -96.44 -24.85 19.48
CA ASN A 175 -95.32 -23.92 19.51
C ASN A 175 -95.72 -22.57 18.87
N SER A 176 -95.17 -21.49 19.41
CA SER A 176 -95.21 -20.16 18.80
C SER A 176 -94.64 -20.18 17.38
N SER A 177 -94.87 -19.09 16.63
CA SER A 177 -94.06 -18.80 15.45
C SER A 177 -92.57 -18.80 15.81
N THR A 178 -91.74 -19.21 14.87
CA THR A 178 -90.28 -19.22 15.07
C THR A 178 -89.72 -17.82 14.83
N VAL A 179 -89.00 -17.29 15.83
CA VAL A 179 -88.25 -16.05 15.78
C VAL A 179 -86.80 -16.36 15.44
N TYR A 180 -86.28 -15.77 14.38
CA TYR A 180 -84.90 -15.91 13.97
C TYR A 180 -84.08 -14.70 14.41
N PHE A 181 -82.86 -14.89 14.91
CA PHE A 181 -81.97 -13.79 15.29
C PHE A 181 -80.50 -14.21 15.19
N THR A 182 -79.63 -13.21 15.09
CA THR A 182 -78.18 -13.42 15.07
C THR A 182 -77.54 -12.82 16.32
N LEU A 183 -76.63 -13.55 16.95
CA LEU A 183 -75.74 -13.04 17.97
C LEU A 183 -74.34 -12.89 17.37
N ASP A 184 -73.80 -11.68 17.38
CA ASP A 184 -72.43 -11.38 16.92
C ASP A 184 -71.75 -10.39 17.87
N SER A 185 -70.85 -10.89 18.69
CA SER A 185 -70.13 -10.14 19.73
C SER A 185 -68.68 -9.83 19.35
N THR A 186 -68.18 -10.30 18.19
CA THR A 186 -66.83 -9.94 17.71
C THR A 186 -66.87 -8.78 16.73
N ALA A 187 -66.01 -7.78 16.94
CA ALA A 187 -65.78 -6.75 15.93
C ALA A 187 -64.68 -7.19 14.93
N PRO A 188 -64.63 -6.61 13.73
CA PRO A 188 -63.58 -6.89 12.75
C PRO A 188 -62.18 -6.58 13.29
N THR A 189 -61.21 -7.44 13.00
CA THR A 189 -59.79 -7.15 13.28
C THR A 189 -59.20 -6.38 12.09
N VAL A 190 -58.60 -5.22 12.35
CA VAL A 190 -58.12 -4.29 11.31
C VAL A 190 -56.61 -4.09 11.43
N ASN A 191 -55.89 -4.24 10.32
CA ASN A 191 -54.46 -3.96 10.21
C ASN A 191 -54.16 -3.05 9.01
N ILE A 192 -53.47 -1.94 9.25
CA ILE A 192 -52.90 -1.11 8.18
C ILE A 192 -51.51 -1.66 7.85
N LEU A 193 -51.31 -2.06 6.60
CA LEU A 193 -50.05 -2.62 6.09
C LEU A 193 -49.15 -1.53 5.50
N TYR A 194 -49.76 -0.51 4.89
CA TYR A 194 -49.04 0.64 4.34
C TYR A 194 -49.96 1.88 4.29
N PRO A 195 -49.46 3.08 4.65
CA PRO A 195 -48.14 3.37 5.21
C PRO A 195 -47.93 2.74 6.60
N THR A 196 -46.67 2.46 6.96
CA THR A 196 -46.34 1.97 8.30
C THR A 196 -46.14 3.14 9.27
N ASN A 197 -46.28 2.89 10.57
CA ASN A 197 -46.16 3.95 11.57
C ASN A 197 -44.74 4.54 11.60
N GLY A 198 -44.64 5.86 11.42
CA GLY A 198 -43.39 6.62 11.35
C GLY A 198 -42.75 6.67 9.96
N LEU A 199 -43.43 6.18 8.92
CA LEU A 199 -42.91 6.22 7.54
C LEU A 199 -42.83 7.67 7.02
N SER A 200 -41.73 7.99 6.33
CA SER A 200 -41.62 9.19 5.49
C SER A 200 -41.73 8.80 4.02
N VAL A 201 -42.53 9.53 3.26
CA VAL A 201 -42.78 9.27 1.83
C VAL A 201 -42.55 10.53 1.00
N SER A 202 -42.04 10.34 -0.20
CA SER A 202 -41.72 11.42 -1.15
C SER A 202 -42.67 11.54 -2.33
N ASP A 203 -43.67 10.64 -2.42
CA ASP A 203 -44.66 10.62 -3.49
C ASP A 203 -45.97 11.20 -2.96
N ASN A 204 -46.53 12.18 -3.67
CA ASN A 204 -47.82 12.76 -3.31
C ASN A 204 -48.98 11.79 -3.52
N ASN A 205 -48.81 10.71 -4.30
CA ASN A 205 -49.81 9.67 -4.49
C ASN A 205 -49.48 8.45 -3.65
N ILE A 206 -50.07 8.40 -2.45
CA ILE A 206 -49.79 7.38 -1.45
C ILE A 206 -50.83 6.27 -1.57
N ASP A 207 -50.39 5.04 -1.84
CA ASP A 207 -51.25 3.88 -1.73
C ASP A 207 -51.57 3.63 -0.25
N PHE A 208 -52.82 3.34 0.08
CA PHE A 208 -53.22 2.79 1.36
C PHE A 208 -53.50 1.31 1.16
N ASN A 209 -52.86 0.49 1.98
CA ASN A 209 -53.02 -0.96 1.95
C ASN A 209 -53.37 -1.43 3.35
N ALA A 210 -54.48 -2.15 3.48
CA ALA A 210 -54.94 -2.68 4.74
C ALA A 210 -55.57 -4.05 4.56
N SER A 211 -55.61 -4.81 5.65
CA SER A 211 -56.34 -6.07 5.74
C SER A 211 -57.30 -6.00 6.92
N ALA A 212 -58.54 -6.41 6.70
CA ALA A 212 -59.46 -6.67 7.78
C ALA A 212 -60.01 -8.08 7.67
N VAL A 213 -60.21 -8.72 8.82
CA VAL A 213 -60.79 -10.06 8.90
C VAL A 213 -61.90 -10.04 9.93
N ASP A 214 -63.04 -10.56 9.50
CA ASP A 214 -64.16 -10.91 10.35
C ASP A 214 -64.57 -12.35 10.05
N THR A 215 -64.74 -13.16 11.09
CA THR A 215 -65.00 -14.59 10.93
C THR A 215 -66.44 -14.93 10.55
N ARG A 216 -67.36 -13.95 10.54
CA ARG A 216 -68.81 -14.19 10.43
C ARG A 216 -69.53 -13.48 9.30
N VAL A 217 -68.89 -12.51 8.64
CA VAL A 217 -69.56 -11.72 7.60
C VAL A 217 -68.86 -11.85 6.25
N SER A 218 -69.66 -12.01 5.20
CA SER A 218 -69.16 -12.11 3.81
C SER A 218 -68.76 -10.76 3.20
N SER A 219 -69.07 -9.64 3.86
CA SER A 219 -68.82 -8.29 3.37
C SER A 219 -68.53 -7.33 4.52
N LEU A 220 -67.42 -6.61 4.43
CA LEU A 220 -67.03 -5.55 5.36
C LEU A 220 -67.10 -4.19 4.66
N THR A 221 -67.46 -3.15 5.41
CA THR A 221 -67.47 -1.75 4.91
C THR A 221 -66.29 -0.99 5.51
N TYR A 222 -65.55 -0.26 4.69
CA TYR A 222 -64.31 0.42 5.07
C TYR A 222 -64.46 1.93 5.04
N TYR A 223 -63.75 2.60 5.94
CA TYR A 223 -63.83 4.04 6.08
C TYR A 223 -62.51 4.65 6.54
N TRP A 224 -61.91 5.46 5.68
CA TRP A 224 -60.61 6.10 5.93
C TRP A 224 -60.79 7.52 6.46
N VAL A 225 -60.10 7.81 7.58
CA VAL A 225 -60.03 9.11 8.22
C VAL A 225 -58.59 9.60 8.21
N VAL A 226 -58.36 10.80 7.68
CA VAL A 226 -57.06 11.47 7.63
C VAL A 226 -57.12 12.75 8.45
N ASN A 227 -56.26 12.90 9.46
CA ASN A 227 -56.23 14.06 10.36
C ASN A 227 -57.60 14.41 10.97
N GLY A 228 -58.37 13.37 11.34
CA GLY A 228 -59.72 13.53 11.89
C GLY A 228 -60.80 13.89 10.86
N THR A 229 -60.43 14.08 9.59
CA THR A 229 -61.37 14.33 8.49
C THR A 229 -61.61 13.07 7.69
N VAL A 230 -62.88 12.85 7.38
CA VAL A 230 -63.37 11.75 6.56
C VAL A 230 -62.91 11.94 5.14
N ASN A 231 -62.11 11.03 4.62
CA ASN A 231 -61.57 11.18 3.26
C ASN A 231 -62.34 10.34 2.25
N ALA A 232 -62.70 9.10 2.59
CA ALA A 232 -63.48 8.24 1.70
C ALA A 232 -64.23 7.13 2.45
N THR A 233 -65.47 6.86 2.03
CA THR A 233 -66.16 5.57 2.26
C THR A 233 -65.83 4.67 1.08
N THR A 234 -65.23 3.51 1.33
CA THR A 234 -64.86 2.55 0.27
C THR A 234 -65.34 1.15 0.64
N ILE A 235 -65.61 0.34 -0.39
CA ILE A 235 -65.87 -1.10 -0.23
C ILE A 235 -64.57 -1.90 -0.16
N ASP A 236 -63.46 -1.31 -0.61
CA ASP A 236 -62.14 -1.90 -0.59
C ASP A 236 -61.31 -1.36 0.57
N ALA A 237 -60.54 -2.24 1.19
CA ALA A 237 -59.54 -1.86 2.20
C ALA A 237 -58.42 -1.00 1.59
N ASN A 238 -58.20 -1.06 0.28
CA ASN A 238 -57.10 -0.40 -0.40
C ASN A 238 -57.61 0.78 -1.23
N THR A 239 -56.90 1.91 -1.16
CA THR A 239 -57.23 3.12 -1.91
C THR A 239 -55.97 3.95 -2.14
N THR A 240 -56.06 5.08 -2.82
CA THR A 240 -54.96 6.04 -2.92
C THR A 240 -55.32 7.37 -2.28
N PHE A 241 -54.32 8.08 -1.80
CA PHE A 241 -54.45 9.38 -1.16
C PHE A 241 -53.49 10.37 -1.81
N ASN A 242 -54.03 11.49 -2.29
CA ASN A 242 -53.22 12.59 -2.80
C ASN A 242 -53.21 13.75 -1.79
N ALA A 243 -52.01 14.17 -1.41
CA ALA A 243 -51.80 15.21 -0.40
C ALA A 243 -50.61 16.13 -0.73
N SER A 244 -50.59 17.28 -0.07
CA SER A 244 -49.40 18.15 -0.02
C SER A 244 -48.47 17.73 1.11
N ASP A 245 -47.27 18.29 1.16
CA ASP A 245 -46.33 18.01 2.24
C ASP A 245 -46.94 18.30 3.62
N GLY A 246 -46.64 17.42 4.57
CA GLY A 246 -47.18 17.54 5.92
C GLY A 246 -47.12 16.25 6.72
N TYR A 247 -47.61 16.35 7.95
CA TYR A 247 -47.72 15.25 8.89
C TYR A 247 -49.17 14.74 8.92
N TYR A 248 -49.34 13.43 8.80
CA TYR A 248 -50.63 12.79 8.61
C TYR A 248 -50.89 11.70 9.65
N ASN A 249 -52.06 11.78 10.28
CA ASN A 249 -52.66 10.73 11.10
C ASN A 249 -53.71 10.00 10.28
N LEU A 250 -53.44 8.73 9.94
CA LEU A 250 -54.32 7.89 9.17
C LEU A 250 -55.01 6.89 10.09
N THR A 251 -56.35 6.83 10.04
CA THR A 251 -57.15 5.84 10.76
C THR A 251 -58.09 5.14 9.81
N LEU A 252 -58.13 3.81 9.85
CA LEU A 252 -59.10 2.96 9.15
C LEU A 252 -60.13 2.46 10.14
N PHE A 253 -61.42 2.65 9.82
CA PHE A 253 -62.53 2.01 10.48
C PHE A 253 -63.14 0.94 9.57
N VAL A 254 -63.52 -0.20 10.14
CA VAL A 254 -64.13 -1.32 9.40
C VAL A 254 -65.38 -1.80 10.14
N SER A 255 -66.50 -1.87 9.42
CA SER A 255 -67.80 -2.29 9.96
C SER A 255 -68.25 -3.61 9.36
N ASP A 256 -68.77 -4.51 10.18
CA ASP A 256 -69.43 -5.76 9.80
C ASP A 256 -70.97 -5.63 9.71
N GLY A 257 -71.50 -4.43 9.99
CA GLY A 257 -72.95 -4.14 10.04
C GLY A 257 -73.56 -4.23 11.45
N VAL A 258 -72.81 -4.66 12.45
CA VAL A 258 -73.20 -4.74 13.87
C VAL A 258 -72.22 -3.95 14.75
N GLN A 259 -70.91 -4.11 14.51
CA GLN A 259 -69.81 -3.50 15.24
C GLN A 259 -68.77 -2.87 14.31
N ASN A 260 -67.84 -2.11 14.90
CA ASN A 260 -66.74 -1.44 14.19
C ASN A 260 -65.39 -1.78 14.82
N GLY A 261 -64.43 -2.20 13.99
CA GLY A 261 -63.00 -2.28 14.33
C GLY A 261 -62.23 -1.07 13.78
N SER A 262 -61.03 -0.80 14.30
CA SER A 262 -60.17 0.27 13.78
C SER A 262 -58.67 0.05 13.98
N ALA A 263 -57.87 0.73 13.17
CA ALA A 263 -56.41 0.83 13.29
C ALA A 263 -55.91 2.21 12.87
N SER A 264 -54.80 2.69 13.45
CA SER A 264 -54.22 4.01 13.16
C SER A 264 -52.70 3.96 12.96
N VAL A 265 -52.19 4.78 12.04
CA VAL A 265 -50.75 4.99 11.77
C VAL A 265 -50.45 6.47 11.51
N MET A 266 -49.25 6.91 11.87
CA MET A 266 -48.76 8.25 11.56
C MET A 266 -47.69 8.20 10.48
N PHE A 267 -47.68 9.13 9.53
CA PHE A 267 -46.64 9.23 8.49
C PHE A 267 -46.38 10.69 8.10
N THR A 268 -45.23 10.95 7.48
CA THR A 268 -44.86 12.26 6.94
C THR A 268 -44.78 12.19 5.42
N LEU A 269 -45.40 13.15 4.73
CA LEU A 269 -45.25 13.36 3.30
C LEU A 269 -44.37 14.58 3.06
N ASP A 270 -43.37 14.44 2.20
CA ASP A 270 -42.48 15.50 1.81
C ASP A 270 -42.01 15.28 0.37
N THR A 271 -42.51 16.09 -0.54
CA THR A 271 -42.16 16.09 -1.96
C THR A 271 -41.14 17.15 -2.30
N THR A 272 -40.73 17.98 -1.33
CA THR A 272 -39.75 19.03 -1.57
C THR A 272 -38.35 18.47 -1.58
N THR A 273 -37.63 18.66 -2.70
CA THR A 273 -36.21 18.30 -2.75
C THR A 273 -35.39 19.25 -1.89
N PRO A 274 -34.33 18.77 -1.21
CA PRO A 274 -33.45 19.64 -0.45
C PRO A 274 -32.75 20.66 -1.35
N ALA A 275 -32.43 21.84 -0.82
CA ALA A 275 -31.81 22.96 -1.54
C ALA A 275 -30.37 23.25 -1.07
N TYR A 276 -29.63 24.04 -1.86
CA TYR A 276 -28.29 24.52 -1.51
C TYR A 276 -28.09 25.98 -1.95
N THR A 277 -27.18 26.71 -1.28
CA THR A 277 -26.95 28.14 -1.58
C THR A 277 -25.47 28.51 -1.81
N ILE A 278 -24.51 27.90 -1.10
CA ILE A 278 -23.10 28.30 -1.13
C ILE A 278 -22.21 27.13 -1.54
N PHE A 279 -22.23 26.73 -2.81
CA PHE A 279 -21.29 25.71 -3.29
C PHE A 279 -20.02 26.34 -3.88
N VAL A 280 -18.91 26.23 -3.15
CA VAL A 280 -17.64 26.84 -3.51
C VAL A 280 -16.48 25.87 -3.30
N ASN A 281 -15.36 26.16 -3.96
CA ASN A 281 -14.08 25.52 -3.70
C ASN A 281 -12.99 26.59 -3.53
N ASN A 282 -11.97 26.31 -2.73
CA ASN A 282 -10.83 27.22 -2.53
C ASN A 282 -9.69 27.00 -3.55
N GLY A 283 -9.91 26.16 -4.57
CA GLY A 283 -8.98 25.98 -5.68
C GLY A 283 -8.91 27.23 -6.54
N SER A 284 -7.75 27.47 -7.13
CA SER A 284 -7.50 28.65 -7.96
C SER A 284 -6.63 28.29 -9.16
N THR A 285 -6.36 29.27 -10.03
CA THR A 285 -5.39 29.15 -11.12
C THR A 285 -3.94 29.01 -10.64
N SER A 286 -3.70 29.00 -9.32
CA SER A 286 -2.39 28.75 -8.69
C SER A 286 -2.31 27.39 -8.00
N THR A 287 -3.38 26.59 -7.98
CA THR A 287 -3.38 25.27 -7.35
C THR A 287 -2.57 24.28 -8.19
N LYS A 288 -1.54 23.66 -7.59
CA LYS A 288 -0.61 22.72 -8.25
C LYS A 288 -0.85 21.28 -7.82
N ILE A 289 -0.17 20.33 -8.44
CA ILE A 289 -0.08 18.96 -7.94
C ILE A 289 0.38 18.95 -6.47
N ASN A 290 -0.20 18.05 -5.66
CA ASN A 290 -0.09 17.97 -4.21
C ASN A 290 -0.72 19.15 -3.43
N GLY A 291 -1.31 20.13 -4.12
CA GLY A 291 -2.14 21.16 -3.48
C GLY A 291 -3.38 20.55 -2.85
N VAL A 292 -3.89 21.18 -1.78
CA VAL A 292 -5.10 20.72 -1.08
C VAL A 292 -6.25 21.67 -1.39
N VAL A 293 -7.35 21.12 -1.93
CA VAL A 293 -8.56 21.87 -2.24
C VAL A 293 -9.71 21.40 -1.35
N ASN A 294 -10.45 22.34 -0.80
CA ASN A 294 -11.63 22.15 0.00
C ASN A 294 -12.87 22.59 -0.79
N TRP A 295 -13.84 21.70 -0.94
CA TRP A 295 -15.17 22.01 -1.43
C TRP A 295 -16.15 22.07 -0.27
N SER A 296 -16.88 23.17 -0.15
CA SER A 296 -17.90 23.34 0.88
C SER A 296 -19.26 23.69 0.28
N VAL A 297 -20.32 23.20 0.92
CA VAL A 297 -21.70 23.54 0.56
C VAL A 297 -22.58 23.74 1.80
N THR A 298 -23.46 24.73 1.75
CA THR A 298 -24.56 24.91 2.71
C THR A 298 -25.82 24.26 2.15
N LEU A 299 -26.40 23.35 2.93
CA LEU A 299 -27.60 22.57 2.59
C LEU A 299 -28.78 23.07 3.44
N ALA A 300 -29.98 23.05 2.87
CA ALA A 300 -31.19 23.44 3.57
C ALA A 300 -32.37 22.57 3.12
N ASP A 301 -33.16 22.13 4.08
CA ASP A 301 -34.38 21.37 3.88
C ASP A 301 -35.34 21.64 5.04
N ASN A 302 -36.66 21.62 4.80
CA ASN A 302 -37.65 21.92 5.84
C ASN A 302 -37.82 20.75 6.84
N ASN A 303 -37.58 19.52 6.40
CA ASN A 303 -37.73 18.28 7.16
C ASN A 303 -36.38 17.60 7.46
N GLY A 304 -35.30 18.21 7.01
CA GLY A 304 -33.92 17.87 7.37
C GLY A 304 -33.23 16.99 6.33
N ILE A 305 -31.90 17.04 6.35
CA ILE A 305 -31.03 16.26 5.46
C ILE A 305 -30.81 14.87 6.08
N SER A 306 -30.85 13.80 5.28
CA SER A 306 -30.49 12.45 5.74
C SER A 306 -29.05 12.07 5.41
N GLY A 307 -28.44 12.71 4.42
CA GLY A 307 -27.02 12.54 4.14
C GLY A 307 -26.55 13.18 2.85
N TYR A 308 -25.28 12.92 2.53
CA TYR A 308 -24.64 13.37 1.31
C TYR A 308 -23.53 12.44 0.83
N LYS A 309 -23.13 12.60 -0.43
CA LYS A 309 -21.88 12.07 -0.98
C LYS A 309 -21.21 13.14 -1.83
N PHE A 310 -19.88 13.14 -1.81
CA PHE A 310 -19.06 14.04 -2.62
C PHE A 310 -18.41 13.27 -3.77
N ALA A 311 -18.54 13.79 -4.98
CA ALA A 311 -17.92 13.24 -6.18
C ALA A 311 -16.84 14.18 -6.71
N HIS A 312 -15.73 13.63 -7.18
CA HIS A 312 -14.67 14.40 -7.84
C HIS A 312 -13.96 13.60 -8.92
N ASN A 313 -13.28 14.29 -9.83
CA ASN A 313 -12.54 13.67 -10.95
C ASN A 313 -11.00 13.68 -10.79
N ASN A 314 -10.47 13.93 -9.59
CA ASN A 314 -9.02 13.91 -9.31
C ASN A 314 -8.28 12.61 -9.71
N THR A 315 -8.99 11.49 -9.84
CA THR A 315 -8.42 10.22 -10.35
C THR A 315 -8.39 10.15 -11.89
N GLY A 316 -9.09 11.05 -12.58
CA GLY A 316 -9.22 11.15 -14.03
C GLY A 316 -10.67 11.02 -14.52
N THR A 317 -11.54 10.38 -13.74
CA THR A 317 -12.97 10.22 -14.03
C THR A 317 -13.80 10.67 -12.83
N MET A 318 -14.96 11.27 -13.07
CA MET A 318 -15.87 11.65 -11.98
C MET A 318 -16.31 10.39 -11.22
N ALA A 319 -15.93 10.28 -9.95
CA ALA A 319 -16.24 9.14 -9.10
C ALA A 319 -16.96 9.61 -7.84
N ASN A 320 -18.03 8.91 -7.46
CA ASN A 320 -18.76 9.16 -6.22
C ASN A 320 -17.97 8.62 -5.03
N GLY A 321 -17.86 9.42 -3.97
CA GLY A 321 -17.47 8.96 -2.65
C GLY A 321 -18.54 8.10 -1.98
N SER A 322 -18.23 7.66 -0.75
CA SER A 322 -19.19 6.96 0.10
C SER A 322 -20.32 7.90 0.54
N PHE A 323 -21.51 7.35 0.70
CA PHE A 323 -22.63 8.09 1.27
C PHE A 323 -22.44 8.23 2.78
N ILE A 324 -22.65 9.44 3.28
CA ILE A 324 -22.47 9.84 4.67
C ILE A 324 -23.84 10.22 5.22
N GLU A 325 -24.34 9.41 6.14
CA GLU A 325 -25.60 9.64 6.83
C GLU A 325 -25.46 10.73 7.91
N GLY A 326 -26.52 11.50 8.11
CA GLY A 326 -26.64 12.52 9.15
C GLY A 326 -27.40 13.77 8.70
N ASN A 327 -27.79 14.58 9.68
CA ASN A 327 -28.45 15.86 9.45
C ASN A 327 -27.43 16.99 9.40
N TYR A 328 -27.28 17.62 8.24
CA TYR A 328 -26.24 18.61 7.96
C TYR A 328 -26.82 19.88 7.36
N GLY A 329 -26.50 21.04 7.96
CA GLY A 329 -26.71 22.35 7.33
C GLY A 329 -25.51 22.86 6.54
N PHE A 330 -24.32 22.32 6.81
CA PHE A 330 -23.07 22.67 6.14
C PHE A 330 -22.15 21.46 6.08
N VAL A 331 -21.54 21.21 4.94
CA VAL A 331 -20.59 20.12 4.73
C VAL A 331 -19.39 20.61 3.94
N ASN A 332 -18.21 20.02 4.21
CA ASN A 332 -17.01 20.29 3.44
C ASN A 332 -16.17 19.02 3.25
N THR A 333 -15.38 18.99 2.18
CA THR A 333 -14.54 17.84 1.80
C THR A 333 -13.23 18.35 1.24
N THR A 334 -12.11 17.85 1.80
CA THR A 334 -10.77 18.18 1.35
C THR A 334 -10.19 17.07 0.48
N VAL A 335 -9.56 17.45 -0.63
CA VAL A 335 -8.90 16.54 -1.57
C VAL A 335 -7.51 17.05 -1.90
N THR A 336 -6.50 16.20 -1.78
CA THR A 336 -5.14 16.47 -2.28
C THR A 336 -5.07 16.16 -3.78
N ILE A 337 -4.67 17.14 -4.57
CA ILE A 337 -4.66 17.04 -6.03
C ILE A 337 -3.50 16.16 -6.49
N THR A 338 -3.80 15.16 -7.31
CA THR A 338 -2.82 14.17 -7.80
C THR A 338 -2.56 14.30 -9.30
N LYS A 339 -3.33 15.14 -9.98
CA LYS A 339 -3.14 15.40 -11.42
C LYS A 339 -2.17 16.55 -11.62
N THR A 340 -1.40 16.44 -12.68
CA THR A 340 -0.43 17.44 -13.14
C THR A 340 -1.13 18.56 -13.91
N GLN A 341 -0.36 19.59 -14.27
CA GLN A 341 -0.80 20.76 -15.04
C GLN A 341 -1.73 20.40 -16.22
N GLY A 342 -2.69 21.29 -16.49
CA GLY A 342 -3.57 21.21 -17.66
C GLY A 342 -4.79 20.32 -17.45
N ASN A 343 -4.81 19.52 -16.36
CA ASN A 343 -6.00 18.81 -15.94
C ASN A 343 -7.03 19.77 -15.33
N TYR A 344 -8.31 19.48 -15.58
CA TYR A 344 -9.43 20.24 -15.04
C TYR A 344 -10.12 19.42 -13.95
N ILE A 345 -10.04 19.88 -12.70
CA ILE A 345 -10.57 19.18 -11.54
C ILE A 345 -11.91 19.78 -11.14
N CYS A 346 -12.93 18.95 -11.02
CA CYS A 346 -14.29 19.30 -10.66
C CYS A 346 -14.76 18.47 -9.46
N GLY A 347 -15.53 19.11 -8.58
CA GLY A 347 -16.25 18.48 -7.48
C GLY A 347 -17.76 18.71 -7.58
N GLN A 348 -18.54 17.81 -6.98
CA GLN A 348 -20.00 17.88 -6.93
C GLN A 348 -20.53 17.20 -5.66
N TYR A 349 -21.54 17.78 -5.02
CA TYR A 349 -22.27 17.11 -3.95
C TYR A 349 -23.60 16.55 -4.45
N TRP A 350 -23.94 15.37 -3.95
CA TRP A 350 -25.28 14.77 -4.03
C TRP A 350 -25.79 14.61 -2.62
N PHE A 351 -27.03 14.99 -2.34
CA PHE A 351 -27.59 14.96 -1.00
C PHE A 351 -29.08 14.67 -1.05
N ASN A 352 -29.58 14.09 0.04
CA ASN A 352 -30.96 13.68 0.17
C ASN A 352 -31.54 14.11 1.51
N ASP A 353 -32.85 14.30 1.54
CA ASP A 353 -33.59 14.59 2.77
C ASP A 353 -34.01 13.30 3.51
N THR A 354 -34.72 13.46 4.62
CA THR A 354 -35.24 12.35 5.44
C THR A 354 -36.37 11.55 4.79
N SER A 355 -36.93 12.04 3.69
CA SER A 355 -38.01 11.38 2.93
C SER A 355 -37.52 10.73 1.64
N GLY A 356 -36.23 10.88 1.32
CA GLY A 356 -35.56 10.26 0.18
C GLY A 356 -35.52 11.13 -1.08
N ASN A 357 -35.97 12.38 -1.04
CA ASN A 357 -35.81 13.28 -2.19
C ASN A 357 -34.33 13.61 -2.36
N VAL A 358 -33.86 13.62 -3.61
CA VAL A 358 -32.45 13.81 -3.95
C VAL A 358 -32.27 15.11 -4.72
N ASN A 359 -31.23 15.86 -4.37
CA ASN A 359 -30.72 16.96 -5.18
C ASN A 359 -29.19 16.89 -5.31
N GLN A 360 -28.65 17.67 -6.24
CA GLN A 360 -27.22 17.75 -6.50
C GLN A 360 -26.80 19.20 -6.75
N THR A 361 -25.54 19.51 -6.43
CA THR A 361 -24.96 20.80 -6.82
C THR A 361 -24.59 20.79 -8.31
N ASN A 362 -24.42 21.98 -8.90
CA ASN A 362 -23.64 22.11 -10.13
C ASN A 362 -22.19 21.65 -9.92
N LEU A 363 -21.40 21.53 -10.99
CA LEU A 363 -19.96 21.29 -10.90
C LEU A 363 -19.22 22.54 -10.42
N SER A 364 -18.26 22.37 -9.52
CA SER A 364 -17.35 23.43 -9.08
C SER A 364 -15.93 23.01 -9.38
N CYS A 365 -15.28 23.74 -10.29
CA CYS A 365 -14.06 23.30 -10.96
C CYS A 365 -12.94 24.33 -10.93
N PHE A 366 -11.71 23.87 -11.12
CA PHE A 366 -10.52 24.69 -11.32
C PHE A 366 -9.50 23.96 -12.22
N SER A 367 -8.56 24.71 -12.80
CA SER A 367 -7.45 24.16 -13.59
C SER A 367 -6.21 23.98 -12.72
N VAL A 368 -5.52 22.84 -12.87
CA VAL A 368 -4.23 22.64 -12.20
C VAL A 368 -3.14 23.48 -12.88
N ALA A 369 -2.48 24.30 -12.07
CA ALA A 369 -1.39 25.19 -12.45
C ALA A 369 -0.06 24.43 -12.58
N ASN A 370 0.85 24.98 -13.37
CA ASN A 370 2.20 24.43 -13.52
C ASN A 370 3.04 24.55 -12.22
N SER A 371 3.81 23.51 -11.92
CA SER A 371 4.90 23.55 -10.95
C SER A 371 6.17 24.06 -11.62
N ILE A 372 6.96 24.85 -10.88
CA ILE A 372 8.24 25.31 -11.40
C ILE A 372 9.24 24.15 -11.20
N PRO A 373 10.16 23.87 -12.13
CA PRO A 373 11.15 22.81 -11.96
C PRO A 373 12.03 23.08 -10.74
N SER A 374 12.54 22.02 -10.13
CA SER A 374 13.51 22.16 -9.04
C SER A 374 14.77 22.89 -9.53
N ILE A 375 15.38 23.69 -8.67
CA ILE A 375 16.68 24.32 -8.96
C ILE A 375 17.68 23.22 -9.34
N PRO A 376 18.40 23.34 -10.49
CA PRO A 376 19.38 22.35 -10.90
C PRO A 376 20.47 22.15 -9.85
N VAL A 377 20.76 20.88 -9.57
CA VAL A 377 21.95 20.48 -8.82
C VAL A 377 23.05 20.19 -9.83
N VAL A 378 24.18 20.87 -9.72
CA VAL A 378 25.37 20.64 -10.53
C VAL A 378 26.26 19.64 -9.82
N TYR A 379 26.53 18.50 -10.46
CA TYR A 379 27.44 17.47 -9.94
C TYR A 379 28.84 17.61 -10.49
N TYR A 380 28.98 18.16 -11.70
CA TYR A 380 30.26 18.38 -12.36
C TYR A 380 30.17 19.57 -13.33
N PRO A 381 31.16 20.49 -13.33
CA PRO A 381 32.35 20.53 -12.46
C PRO A 381 31.99 20.72 -10.98
N VAL A 382 32.90 20.33 -10.09
CA VAL A 382 32.83 20.65 -8.66
C VAL A 382 33.37 22.05 -8.39
N ASP A 383 32.84 22.71 -7.35
CA ASP A 383 33.28 24.05 -6.93
C ASP A 383 34.74 24.03 -6.45
N GLY A 384 35.53 24.99 -6.94
CA GLY A 384 36.97 25.10 -6.74
C GLY A 384 37.83 24.10 -7.53
N GLY A 385 37.26 23.34 -8.46
CA GLY A 385 38.01 22.36 -9.26
C GLY A 385 38.97 22.99 -10.27
N ASN A 386 40.13 22.35 -10.49
CA ASN A 386 41.06 22.67 -11.56
C ASN A 386 41.04 21.54 -12.59
N TYR A 387 40.90 21.88 -13.88
CA TYR A 387 40.72 20.88 -14.93
C TYR A 387 41.66 21.15 -16.11
N SER A 388 42.33 20.09 -16.58
CA SER A 388 43.12 20.11 -17.82
C SER A 388 42.25 20.03 -19.08
N THR A 389 41.07 19.43 -18.98
CA THR A 389 40.04 19.37 -20.02
C THR A 389 38.66 19.39 -19.40
N MET A 390 37.65 19.87 -20.14
CA MET A 390 36.25 19.83 -19.69
C MET A 390 35.40 18.97 -20.61
N ASP A 391 35.45 17.66 -20.37
CA ASP A 391 34.81 16.68 -21.24
C ASP A 391 33.29 16.66 -21.09
N TYR A 392 32.72 17.08 -19.95
CA TYR A 392 31.27 17.15 -19.77
C TYR A 392 30.87 18.16 -18.69
N MET A 393 29.58 18.48 -18.62
CA MET A 393 28.95 19.08 -17.44
C MET A 393 27.71 18.28 -17.09
N ASN A 394 27.60 17.90 -15.82
CA ASN A 394 26.53 17.05 -15.32
C ASN A 394 25.69 17.82 -14.30
N TYR A 395 24.39 17.92 -14.57
CA TYR A 395 23.43 18.57 -13.71
C TYR A 395 22.07 17.87 -13.83
N SER A 396 21.26 17.98 -12.78
CA SER A 396 19.90 17.41 -12.81
C SER A 396 18.92 18.30 -12.10
N SER A 397 17.69 18.27 -12.58
CA SER A 397 16.51 18.80 -11.92
C SER A 397 15.35 17.84 -12.12
N SER A 398 14.33 17.98 -11.29
CA SER A 398 13.07 17.25 -11.38
C SER A 398 11.93 18.24 -11.54
N ASP A 399 10.91 17.84 -12.28
CA ASP A 399 9.67 18.57 -12.40
C ASP A 399 8.51 17.73 -11.87
N ALA A 400 7.63 18.35 -11.07
CA ALA A 400 6.53 17.64 -10.42
C ALA A 400 5.39 17.29 -11.38
N ASP A 401 5.27 18.03 -12.49
CA ASP A 401 4.30 17.81 -13.54
C ASP A 401 4.79 16.82 -14.61
N SER A 402 6.04 16.35 -14.48
CA SER A 402 6.73 15.46 -15.43
C SER A 402 6.90 16.07 -16.81
N ASP A 403 7.02 17.39 -16.86
CA ASP A 403 7.32 18.13 -18.08
C ASP A 403 8.75 17.86 -18.57
N THR A 404 8.99 18.15 -19.85
CA THR A 404 10.33 18.02 -20.44
C THR A 404 11.19 19.20 -20.01
N ILE A 405 12.29 18.94 -19.31
CA ILE A 405 13.18 19.98 -18.81
C ILE A 405 14.26 20.33 -19.85
N THR A 406 14.41 21.62 -20.12
CA THR A 406 15.52 22.23 -20.84
C THR A 406 16.38 23.05 -19.89
N TYR A 407 17.67 22.81 -19.86
CA TYR A 407 18.63 23.54 -19.06
C TYR A 407 19.22 24.72 -19.82
N LYS A 408 19.36 25.86 -19.14
CA LYS A 408 20.09 27.04 -19.60
C LYS A 408 21.38 27.14 -18.80
N ILE A 409 22.51 27.00 -19.48
CA ILE A 409 23.84 26.97 -18.89
C ILE A 409 24.48 28.34 -19.08
N TYR A 410 24.82 28.98 -17.97
CA TYR A 410 25.46 30.29 -17.95
C TYR A 410 26.91 30.15 -17.51
N ILE A 411 27.82 30.73 -18.29
CA ILE A 411 29.24 30.84 -17.97
C ILE A 411 29.58 32.32 -17.78
N ASN A 412 30.17 32.67 -16.65
CA ASN A 412 30.50 34.05 -16.27
C ASN A 412 29.28 34.99 -16.38
N GLY A 413 28.09 34.50 -16.01
CA GLY A 413 26.83 35.24 -16.07
C GLY A 413 26.20 35.36 -17.46
N THR A 414 26.88 34.91 -18.53
CA THR A 414 26.38 34.93 -19.91
C THR A 414 25.81 33.58 -20.28
N LEU A 415 24.65 33.54 -20.93
CA LEU A 415 24.08 32.29 -21.44
C LEU A 415 25.00 31.70 -22.50
N ASN A 416 25.53 30.51 -22.23
CA ASN A 416 26.42 29.79 -23.13
C ASN A 416 25.63 28.85 -24.07
N VAL A 417 24.73 28.03 -23.51
CA VAL A 417 23.96 27.04 -24.28
C VAL A 417 22.65 26.69 -23.59
N SER A 418 21.67 26.23 -24.38
CA SER A 418 20.40 25.66 -23.88
C SER A 418 20.23 24.24 -24.41
N THR A 419 19.97 23.27 -23.55
CA THR A 419 19.93 21.83 -23.92
C THR A 419 19.02 21.04 -22.98
N ALA A 420 18.37 19.98 -23.47
CA ALA A 420 17.55 19.07 -22.65
C ALA A 420 18.38 17.97 -21.97
N VAL A 421 19.67 17.85 -22.30
CA VAL A 421 20.58 16.83 -21.76
C VAL A 421 21.85 17.47 -21.21
N ASN A 422 22.55 16.74 -20.35
CA ASN A 422 23.89 17.08 -19.89
C ASN A 422 24.82 17.41 -21.07
N LEU A 423 25.71 18.39 -20.89
CA LEU A 423 26.70 18.72 -21.91
C LEU A 423 27.76 17.64 -21.94
N SER A 424 27.97 17.03 -23.10
CA SER A 424 28.97 15.99 -23.32
C SER A 424 30.30 16.50 -23.83
N TRP A 425 30.43 17.83 -23.97
CA TRP A 425 31.67 18.50 -24.33
C TRP A 425 31.53 20.00 -24.09
N TRP A 426 32.53 20.61 -23.46
CA TRP A 426 32.64 22.06 -23.37
C TRP A 426 34.09 22.48 -23.56
N ASN A 427 34.34 23.37 -24.52
CA ASN A 427 35.68 23.89 -24.78
C ASN A 427 35.68 25.41 -24.59
N ALA A 428 36.70 25.90 -23.93
CA ALA A 428 36.96 27.32 -23.74
C ALA A 428 38.49 27.53 -23.66
N SER A 429 38.94 28.79 -23.76
CA SER A 429 40.34 29.12 -23.50
C SER A 429 40.68 28.90 -22.02
N ASP A 430 41.96 28.84 -21.70
CA ASP A 430 42.37 28.76 -20.30
C ASP A 430 41.88 29.98 -19.52
N GLY A 431 41.48 29.76 -18.27
CA GLY A 431 40.96 30.81 -17.42
C GLY A 431 40.08 30.32 -16.28
N TYR A 432 39.56 31.29 -15.56
CA TYR A 432 38.65 31.10 -14.43
C TYR A 432 37.19 31.30 -14.88
N TYR A 433 36.32 30.36 -14.51
CA TYR A 433 34.95 30.30 -14.96
C TYR A 433 33.97 30.13 -13.79
N ASN A 434 32.84 30.83 -13.89
CA ASN A 434 31.71 30.70 -12.99
C ASN A 434 30.52 30.10 -13.75
N LEU A 435 30.08 28.92 -13.34
CA LEU A 435 28.95 28.19 -13.90
C LEU A 435 27.70 28.37 -13.02
N THR A 436 26.58 28.70 -13.67
CA THR A 436 25.23 28.54 -13.07
C THR A 436 24.30 27.89 -14.09
N VAL A 437 23.34 27.11 -13.61
CA VAL A 437 22.37 26.42 -14.47
C VAL A 437 20.94 26.70 -13.99
N SER A 438 20.03 27.06 -14.88
CA SER A 438 18.58 27.03 -14.60
C SER A 438 17.87 25.97 -15.45
N ALA A 439 16.76 25.46 -14.93
CA ALA A 439 15.87 24.52 -15.60
C ALA A 439 14.61 25.24 -16.07
N TRP A 440 14.13 24.89 -17.26
CA TRP A 440 12.91 25.42 -17.87
C TRP A 440 12.07 24.27 -18.40
N ASP A 441 10.79 24.23 -18.07
CA ASP A 441 9.86 23.13 -18.40
C ASP A 441 8.99 23.36 -19.65
N GLY A 442 9.07 24.53 -20.28
CA GLY A 442 8.13 24.93 -21.33
C GLY A 442 7.27 26.14 -20.94
N TYR A 443 7.10 26.38 -19.65
CA TYR A 443 6.20 27.38 -19.07
C TYR A 443 6.93 28.33 -18.13
N ASN A 444 7.66 27.78 -17.15
CA ASN A 444 8.35 28.52 -16.09
C ASN A 444 9.82 28.12 -16.01
N SER A 445 10.65 29.03 -15.46
CA SER A 445 12.06 28.74 -15.19
C SER A 445 12.29 28.64 -13.68
N SER A 446 13.13 27.69 -13.27
CA SER A 446 13.68 27.64 -11.93
C SER A 446 14.58 28.86 -11.67
N ALA A 447 14.89 29.10 -10.40
CA ALA A 447 16.07 29.92 -10.08
C ALA A 447 17.34 29.23 -10.59
N ASN A 448 18.42 30.01 -10.75
CA ASN A 448 19.73 29.46 -11.08
C ASN A 448 20.27 28.61 -9.91
N SER A 449 21.06 27.59 -10.24
CA SER A 449 21.87 26.83 -9.28
C SER A 449 22.79 27.77 -8.49
N SER A 450 23.39 27.24 -7.41
CA SER A 450 24.57 27.86 -6.84
C SER A 450 25.64 28.07 -7.90
N THR A 451 26.40 29.16 -7.77
CA THR A 451 27.57 29.39 -8.61
C THR A 451 28.64 28.36 -8.31
N ILE A 452 29.10 27.67 -9.35
CA ILE A 452 30.24 26.75 -9.31
C ILE A 452 31.42 27.46 -9.97
N SER A 453 32.47 27.71 -9.21
CA SER A 453 33.69 28.31 -9.72
C SER A 453 34.72 27.23 -10.04
N PHE A 454 35.39 27.32 -11.18
CA PHE A 454 36.44 26.37 -11.57
C PHE A 454 37.46 27.02 -12.52
N THR A 455 38.65 26.42 -12.63
CA THR A 455 39.65 26.80 -13.63
C THR A 455 39.74 25.72 -14.71
N LEU A 456 39.86 26.18 -15.95
CA LEU A 456 40.27 25.34 -17.08
C LEU A 456 41.66 25.82 -17.49
N ASP A 457 42.59 24.90 -17.59
CA ASP A 457 43.95 25.18 -18.01
C ASP A 457 44.47 23.97 -18.77
N THR A 458 44.50 24.12 -20.09
CA THR A 458 44.85 23.08 -21.07
C THR A 458 46.34 23.11 -21.42
N THR A 459 47.09 24.09 -20.91
CA THR A 459 48.51 24.28 -21.24
C THR A 459 49.41 23.53 -20.28
N SER A 460 50.38 22.79 -20.82
CA SER A 460 51.39 22.15 -19.97
C SER A 460 52.48 23.14 -19.55
N PRO A 461 53.04 23.00 -18.34
CA PRO A 461 54.16 23.82 -17.89
C PRO A 461 55.35 23.79 -18.85
N THR A 462 56.08 24.90 -18.91
CA THR A 462 57.29 25.04 -19.71
C THR A 462 58.54 25.15 -18.85
N TYR A 463 59.70 24.94 -19.45
CA TYR A 463 60.97 25.03 -18.75
C TYR A 463 62.04 25.74 -19.57
N ILE A 464 62.99 26.35 -18.87
CA ILE A 464 64.23 26.89 -19.45
C ILE A 464 65.42 26.56 -18.55
N ASN A 465 66.63 26.65 -19.11
CA ASN A 465 67.90 26.51 -18.38
C ASN A 465 68.06 25.19 -17.63
N PHE A 466 67.65 24.05 -18.22
CA PHE A 466 67.97 22.75 -17.65
C PHE A 466 69.47 22.45 -17.83
N ILE A 467 70.24 22.60 -16.76
CA ILE A 467 71.70 22.48 -16.76
C ILE A 467 72.18 21.63 -15.60
N ASN A 468 73.40 21.08 -15.72
CA ASN A 468 74.12 20.44 -14.62
C ASN A 468 75.51 21.09 -14.47
N ASN A 469 76.07 21.05 -13.26
CA ASN A 469 77.39 21.62 -12.98
C ASN A 469 78.55 20.60 -13.11
N ALA A 470 78.33 19.44 -13.74
CA ALA A 470 79.40 18.48 -13.96
C ALA A 470 80.45 19.04 -14.93
N SER A 471 81.68 18.57 -14.77
CA SER A 471 82.81 18.96 -15.61
C SER A 471 83.59 17.74 -16.05
N THR A 472 84.58 17.91 -16.93
CA THR A 472 85.49 16.84 -17.37
C THR A 472 86.35 16.27 -16.24
N SER A 473 86.31 16.83 -15.03
CA SER A 473 86.99 16.33 -13.83
C SER A 473 86.06 15.70 -12.80
N THR A 474 84.74 15.60 -13.06
CA THR A 474 83.79 14.96 -12.13
C THR A 474 84.06 13.46 -12.04
N ARG A 475 84.42 12.99 -10.84
CA ARG A 475 84.84 11.61 -10.54
C ARG A 475 83.86 10.91 -9.59
N ILE A 476 84.08 9.62 -9.31
CA ILE A 476 83.37 8.92 -8.23
C ILE A 476 83.50 9.69 -6.91
N ASN A 477 82.41 9.70 -6.12
CA ASN A 477 82.17 10.54 -4.94
C ASN A 477 82.07 12.06 -5.19
N GLY A 478 82.15 12.52 -6.44
CA GLY A 478 81.85 13.90 -6.81
C GLY A 478 80.37 14.24 -6.59
N ILE A 479 80.05 15.51 -6.33
CA ILE A 479 78.67 15.99 -6.17
C ILE A 479 78.28 16.81 -7.41
N VAL A 480 77.21 16.40 -8.07
CA VAL A 480 76.65 17.11 -9.23
C VAL A 480 75.27 17.65 -8.87
N ASN A 481 75.02 18.89 -9.25
CA ASN A 481 73.76 19.60 -9.09
C ASN A 481 73.11 19.82 -10.45
N TRP A 482 71.86 19.40 -10.61
CA TRP A 482 71.02 19.74 -11.76
C TRP A 482 70.05 20.83 -11.36
N SER A 483 69.95 21.89 -12.16
CA SER A 483 69.02 23.00 -11.91
C SER A 483 68.18 23.32 -13.15
N ILE A 484 66.98 23.83 -12.93
CA ILE A 484 66.02 24.20 -13.98
C ILE A 484 65.08 25.31 -13.49
N THR A 485 64.62 26.14 -14.41
CA THR A 485 63.56 27.14 -14.18
C THR A 485 62.27 26.66 -14.83
N LEU A 486 61.19 26.64 -14.07
CA LEU A 486 59.85 26.23 -14.52
C LEU A 486 58.95 27.47 -14.64
N SER A 487 58.07 27.47 -15.64
CA SER A 487 57.12 28.55 -15.87
C SER A 487 55.82 28.01 -16.43
N ASP A 488 54.71 28.48 -15.90
CA ASP A 488 53.38 28.15 -16.39
C ASP A 488 52.39 29.29 -16.15
N ASN A 489 51.27 29.30 -16.85
CA ASN A 489 50.20 30.27 -16.64
C ASN A 489 49.36 29.93 -15.40
N ALA A 490 49.29 28.65 -15.03
CA ALA A 490 48.86 28.19 -13.72
C ALA A 490 50.06 27.99 -12.77
N ALA A 491 49.75 27.66 -11.51
CA ALA A 491 50.81 27.36 -10.55
C ALA A 491 51.36 25.96 -10.81
N ILE A 492 52.68 25.79 -10.64
CA ILE A 492 53.30 24.46 -10.64
C ILE A 492 52.79 23.69 -9.40
N SER A 493 52.40 22.43 -9.57
CA SER A 493 51.93 21.55 -8.49
C SER A 493 53.06 20.72 -7.91
N GLY A 494 54.06 20.39 -8.74
CA GLY A 494 55.27 19.75 -8.28
C GLY A 494 56.17 19.25 -9.39
N TYR A 495 57.22 18.54 -8.99
CA TYR A 495 58.16 17.91 -9.90
C TYR A 495 58.70 16.58 -9.36
N LEU A 496 59.36 15.84 -10.23
CA LEU A 496 59.97 14.55 -10.00
C LEU A 496 61.29 14.53 -10.76
N PHE A 497 62.38 14.26 -10.04
CA PHE A 497 63.71 14.15 -10.61
C PHE A 497 64.04 12.68 -10.87
N ALA A 498 64.62 12.35 -12.02
CA ALA A 498 65.00 10.99 -12.35
C ALA A 498 66.46 10.94 -12.79
N HIS A 499 67.20 9.92 -12.36
CA HIS A 499 68.61 9.72 -12.75
C HIS A 499 68.93 8.23 -12.96
N ASN A 500 69.98 7.92 -13.73
CA ASN A 500 70.29 6.54 -14.14
C ASN A 500 71.45 5.88 -13.35
N GLN A 501 71.85 6.44 -12.21
CA GLN A 501 73.00 5.94 -11.45
C GLN A 501 72.79 4.54 -10.85
N SER A 502 71.54 4.09 -10.72
CA SER A 502 71.20 2.70 -10.35
C SER A 502 71.40 1.70 -11.50
N GLY A 503 71.65 2.17 -12.73
CA GLY A 503 71.78 1.38 -13.96
C GLY A 503 70.66 1.64 -14.97
N THR A 504 69.49 2.09 -14.52
CA THR A 504 68.36 2.50 -15.36
C THR A 504 67.84 3.84 -14.87
N LEU A 505 67.25 4.64 -15.76
CA LEU A 505 66.65 5.91 -15.39
C LEU A 505 65.49 5.69 -14.40
N ALA A 506 65.70 6.06 -13.15
CA ALA A 506 64.77 5.81 -12.06
C ALA A 506 64.30 7.12 -11.45
N ASN A 507 63.00 7.20 -11.21
CA ASN A 507 62.35 8.36 -10.62
C ASN A 507 62.61 8.42 -9.11
N THR A 508 62.87 9.62 -8.60
CA THR A 508 62.88 9.93 -7.17
C THR A 508 61.46 10.18 -6.65
N THR A 509 61.32 10.51 -5.36
CA THR A 509 60.02 10.87 -4.78
C THR A 509 59.48 12.18 -5.39
N PHE A 510 58.19 12.19 -5.73
CA PHE A 510 57.52 13.40 -6.22
C PHE A 510 57.52 14.49 -5.13
N LYS A 511 57.95 15.69 -5.52
CA LYS A 511 58.04 16.87 -4.64
C LYS A 511 56.92 17.84 -5.00
N ALA A 512 55.89 17.86 -4.15
CA ALA A 512 54.75 18.76 -4.30
C ALA A 512 55.09 20.17 -3.80
N GLY A 513 54.68 21.18 -4.55
CA GLY A 513 54.89 22.60 -4.25
C GLY A 513 54.81 23.48 -5.49
N ASN A 514 54.65 24.79 -5.27
CA ASN A 514 54.72 25.78 -6.33
C ASN A 514 56.15 26.26 -6.54
N TYR A 515 56.73 25.89 -7.67
CA TYR A 515 58.15 26.10 -7.97
C TYR A 515 58.33 26.92 -9.26
N GLY A 516 59.10 28.00 -9.19
CA GLY A 516 59.65 28.68 -10.37
C GLY A 516 61.09 28.25 -10.70
N PHE A 517 61.80 27.68 -9.73
CA PHE A 517 63.16 27.18 -9.88
C PHE A 517 63.36 25.97 -8.97
N VAL A 518 63.99 24.93 -9.49
CA VAL A 518 64.29 23.71 -8.73
C VAL A 518 65.72 23.26 -8.99
N ASN A 519 66.33 22.62 -7.98
CA ASN A 519 67.64 22.01 -8.09
C ASN A 519 67.74 20.72 -7.26
N GLU A 520 68.55 19.77 -7.75
CA GLU A 520 68.75 18.47 -7.14
C GLU A 520 70.22 18.08 -7.18
N THR A 521 70.72 17.61 -6.04
CA THR A 521 72.12 17.19 -5.90
C THR A 521 72.23 15.67 -5.83
N LEU A 522 73.21 15.11 -6.54
CA LEU A 522 73.51 13.69 -6.57
C LEU A 522 75.00 13.48 -6.32
N THR A 523 75.33 12.57 -5.39
CA THR A 523 76.71 12.09 -5.20
C THR A 523 76.95 10.92 -6.14
N ILE A 524 78.01 10.98 -6.95
CA ILE A 524 78.30 9.98 -7.98
C ILE A 524 78.90 8.72 -7.37
N THR A 525 78.27 7.57 -7.62
CA THR A 525 78.71 6.27 -7.09
C THR A 525 79.21 5.31 -8.16
N LYS A 526 79.18 5.74 -9.42
CA LYS A 526 79.68 4.93 -10.54
C LYS A 526 81.11 5.34 -10.87
N ALA A 527 81.92 4.35 -11.21
CA ALA A 527 83.30 4.52 -11.62
C ALA A 527 83.42 5.19 -13.00
N ARG A 528 84.65 5.50 -13.41
CA ARG A 528 85.02 6.04 -14.73
C ARG A 528 84.25 5.41 -15.90
N ASN A 529 84.09 6.18 -16.98
CA ASN A 529 83.39 5.79 -18.22
C ASN A 529 81.89 5.46 -18.09
N ASN A 530 81.31 5.51 -16.89
CA ASN A 530 79.86 5.44 -16.73
C ASN A 530 79.21 6.76 -17.16
N TYR A 531 78.09 6.66 -17.86
CA TYR A 531 77.33 7.81 -18.35
C TYR A 531 76.17 8.11 -17.40
N ILE A 532 76.24 9.23 -16.68
CA ILE A 532 75.21 9.65 -15.74
C ILE A 532 74.31 10.67 -16.41
N CYS A 533 73.03 10.35 -16.51
CA CYS A 533 71.97 11.18 -17.07
C CYS A 533 70.90 11.44 -16.03
N ALA A 534 70.30 12.62 -16.09
CA ALA A 534 69.10 12.96 -15.33
C ALA A 534 68.08 13.75 -16.15
N GLN A 535 66.83 13.76 -15.69
CA GLN A 535 65.70 14.51 -16.25
C GLN A 535 64.73 14.94 -15.15
N TYR A 536 63.91 15.96 -15.44
CA TYR A 536 62.80 16.37 -14.61
C TYR A 536 61.46 16.09 -15.30
N TRP A 537 60.49 15.62 -14.53
CA TRP A 537 59.06 15.62 -14.86
C TRP A 537 58.36 16.62 -13.94
N PHE A 538 57.41 17.39 -14.44
CA PHE A 538 56.73 18.41 -13.64
C PHE A 538 55.31 18.63 -14.15
N ASN A 539 54.44 19.03 -13.23
CA ASN A 539 53.03 19.28 -13.51
C ASN A 539 52.53 20.57 -12.86
N ASP A 540 51.47 21.14 -13.42
CA ASP A 540 50.72 22.26 -12.82
C ASP A 540 49.60 21.79 -11.89
N THR A 541 48.88 22.75 -11.30
CA THR A 541 47.69 22.54 -10.46
C THR A 541 46.49 21.91 -11.17
N SER A 542 46.52 21.86 -12.50
CA SER A 542 45.50 21.24 -13.36
C SER A 542 45.93 19.83 -13.83
N ASN A 543 47.11 19.38 -13.39
CA ASN A 543 47.77 18.13 -13.75
C ASN A 543 48.19 18.02 -15.23
N ASN A 544 48.40 19.13 -15.94
CA ASN A 544 49.12 19.04 -17.21
C ASN A 544 50.59 18.74 -16.93
N ILE A 545 51.18 17.81 -17.69
CA ILE A 545 52.52 17.27 -17.42
C ILE A 545 53.46 17.66 -18.56
N ASN A 546 54.67 18.08 -18.21
CA ASN A 546 55.78 18.17 -19.15
C ASN A 546 57.05 17.54 -18.57
N GLN A 547 58.02 17.25 -19.43
CA GLN A 547 59.30 16.65 -19.06
C GLN A 547 60.46 17.34 -19.79
N THR A 548 61.65 17.25 -19.22
CA THR A 548 62.87 17.70 -19.88
C THR A 548 63.47 16.61 -20.77
N ASN A 549 64.27 17.02 -21.74
CA ASN A 549 65.27 16.13 -22.33
C ASN A 549 66.30 15.67 -21.28
N LEU A 550 67.08 14.63 -21.58
CA LEU A 550 68.15 14.14 -20.69
C LEU A 550 69.34 15.12 -20.64
N SER A 551 69.89 15.34 -19.44
CA SER A 551 71.14 16.07 -19.21
C SER A 551 72.18 15.13 -18.61
N CYS A 552 73.28 14.93 -19.34
CA CYS A 552 74.22 13.85 -19.08
C CYS A 552 75.69 14.30 -19.05
N PHE A 553 76.53 13.51 -18.38
CA PHE A 553 77.99 13.63 -18.41
C PHE A 553 78.67 12.26 -18.20
N THR A 554 79.96 12.16 -18.51
CA THR A 554 80.78 10.96 -18.31
C THR A 554 81.64 11.12 -17.06
N VAL A 555 81.69 10.09 -16.22
CA VAL A 555 82.56 10.08 -15.02
C VAL A 555 84.03 9.98 -15.44
N ALA A 556 84.85 10.90 -14.94
CA ALA A 556 86.29 10.96 -15.19
C ALA A 556 87.07 9.97 -14.30
N ASN A 557 88.29 9.63 -14.74
CA ASN A 557 89.20 8.73 -14.02
C ASN A 557 89.68 9.33 -12.69
N SER A 558 89.76 8.53 -11.63
CA SER A 558 90.29 8.86 -10.31
C SER A 558 91.75 8.44 -10.19
N GLN A 559 92.55 9.15 -9.39
CA GLN A 559 93.91 8.68 -9.13
C GLN A 559 93.88 7.51 -8.13
N PRO A 560 94.87 6.60 -8.16
CA PRO A 560 95.01 5.58 -7.14
C PRO A 560 95.12 6.20 -5.75
N THR A 561 94.59 5.52 -4.75
CA THR A 561 94.70 5.93 -3.34
C THR A 561 95.70 5.05 -2.63
N ASN A 562 96.38 5.60 -1.62
CA ASN A 562 97.33 4.84 -0.81
C ASN A 562 97.01 4.97 0.68
N SER A 563 97.44 3.97 1.44
CA SER A 563 97.53 3.98 2.89
C SER A 563 98.99 3.87 3.34
N THR A 564 99.23 3.95 4.66
CA THR A 564 100.58 3.93 5.22
C THR A 564 101.18 2.52 5.17
N ILE A 565 102.32 2.38 4.50
CA ILE A 565 103.11 1.15 4.45
C ILE A 565 104.08 1.14 5.65
N PRO A 566 104.10 0.07 6.48
CA PRO A 566 104.97 0.00 7.65
C PRO A 566 106.43 -0.31 7.29
N ASP A 567 107.34 0.12 8.17
CA ASP A 567 108.78 -0.16 8.08
C ASP A 567 109.09 -1.67 8.14
N LYS A 568 110.21 -2.10 7.52
CA LYS A 568 110.63 -3.51 7.45
C LYS A 568 112.02 -3.72 8.02
N THR A 569 112.19 -4.77 8.83
CA THR A 569 113.47 -5.19 9.40
C THR A 569 113.69 -6.69 9.19
N TRP A 570 114.87 -7.09 8.72
CA TRP A 570 115.24 -8.50 8.49
C TRP A 570 116.76 -8.72 8.56
N THR A 571 117.22 -9.97 8.46
CA THR A 571 118.64 -10.35 8.63
C THR A 571 119.38 -10.51 7.30
N THR A 572 120.69 -10.24 7.33
CA THR A 572 121.60 -10.43 6.19
C THR A 572 121.55 -11.88 5.68
N GLY A 573 121.50 -12.06 4.36
CA GLY A 573 121.34 -13.38 3.72
C GLY A 573 119.89 -13.89 3.57
N SER A 574 118.87 -13.13 4.00
CA SER A 574 117.45 -13.44 3.80
C SER A 574 116.72 -12.33 3.02
N SER A 575 115.58 -12.65 2.39
CA SER A 575 114.69 -11.67 1.73
C SER A 575 113.38 -11.51 2.51
N THR A 576 112.73 -10.35 2.36
CA THR A 576 111.39 -10.08 2.89
C THR A 576 110.47 -9.61 1.77
N SER A 577 109.15 -9.63 1.98
CA SER A 577 108.18 -9.15 1.00
C SER A 577 107.18 -8.14 1.56
N ILE A 578 106.61 -7.34 0.66
CA ILE A 578 105.51 -6.40 0.91
C ILE A 578 104.46 -6.63 -0.19
N THR A 579 103.24 -6.99 0.20
CA THR A 579 102.09 -7.05 -0.72
C THR A 579 101.54 -5.65 -0.92
N LEU A 580 101.72 -5.07 -2.10
CA LEU A 580 101.43 -3.66 -2.37
C LEU A 580 99.94 -3.35 -2.50
N SER A 581 99.13 -4.30 -2.97
CA SER A 581 97.67 -4.14 -3.05
C SER A 581 96.95 -4.08 -1.70
N ASN A 582 97.61 -4.43 -0.61
CA ASN A 582 97.09 -4.14 0.74
C ASN A 582 97.13 -2.65 1.08
N TYR A 583 97.93 -1.87 0.34
CA TYR A 583 98.22 -0.48 0.66
C TYR A 583 97.82 0.51 -0.42
N PHE A 584 97.62 0.05 -1.65
CA PHE A 584 97.10 0.85 -2.75
C PHE A 584 95.79 0.27 -3.25
N THR A 585 94.83 1.16 -3.50
CA THR A 585 93.53 0.79 -4.06
C THR A 585 93.10 1.87 -5.04
N ASP A 586 92.48 1.48 -6.15
CA ASP A 586 91.92 2.45 -7.09
C ASP A 586 90.41 2.65 -6.86
N PRO A 587 89.91 3.90 -6.70
CA PRO A 587 88.48 4.16 -6.53
C PRO A 587 87.61 3.70 -7.71
N ASP A 588 88.17 3.64 -8.92
CA ASP A 588 87.50 3.16 -10.13
C ASP A 588 87.70 1.66 -10.37
N SER A 589 88.43 0.98 -9.47
CA SER A 589 88.81 -0.43 -9.58
C SER A 589 89.69 -0.74 -10.80
N ASP A 590 90.46 0.25 -11.26
CA ASP A 590 91.45 0.06 -12.31
C ASP A 590 92.64 -0.81 -11.83
N ASN A 591 93.26 -1.52 -12.76
CA ASN A 591 94.45 -2.32 -12.48
C ASN A 591 95.65 -1.41 -12.20
N LEU A 592 96.33 -1.64 -11.07
CA LEU A 592 97.49 -0.85 -10.65
C LEU A 592 98.81 -1.50 -11.07
N ILE A 593 99.70 -0.68 -11.62
CA ILE A 593 101.09 -1.02 -11.89
C ILE A 593 101.96 -0.34 -10.84
N TYR A 594 102.89 -1.10 -10.26
CA TYR A 594 103.71 -0.63 -9.15
C TYR A 594 105.17 -0.41 -9.56
N ASN A 595 105.77 0.68 -9.11
CA ASN A 595 107.18 0.97 -9.24
C ASN A 595 107.76 1.43 -7.89
N HIS A 596 109.07 1.61 -7.80
CA HIS A 596 109.73 2.15 -6.62
C HIS A 596 110.81 3.16 -6.98
N THR A 597 111.22 3.97 -6.01
CA THR A 597 112.42 4.80 -6.13
C THR A 597 113.68 3.95 -6.14
N ASP A 598 114.73 4.42 -6.84
CA ASP A 598 116.04 3.77 -6.82
C ASP A 598 116.58 3.65 -5.40
N ILE A 599 117.20 2.51 -5.11
CA ILE A 599 117.72 2.16 -3.79
C ILE A 599 119.01 1.36 -3.95
N GLU A 600 120.05 1.76 -3.24
CA GLU A 600 121.35 1.07 -3.26
C GLU A 600 121.40 -0.02 -2.19
N ASN A 601 122.09 -1.13 -2.48
CA ASN A 601 122.37 -2.23 -1.56
C ASN A 601 121.16 -3.12 -1.18
N ILE A 602 119.98 -2.88 -1.78
CA ILE A 602 118.80 -3.73 -1.67
C ILE A 602 118.17 -3.85 -3.06
N VAL A 603 118.19 -5.05 -3.64
CA VAL A 603 117.49 -5.35 -4.88
C VAL A 603 116.01 -5.55 -4.59
N ILE A 604 115.16 -4.79 -5.29
CA ILE A 604 113.71 -4.89 -5.21
C ILE A 604 113.19 -5.49 -6.51
N THR A 605 112.45 -6.59 -6.40
CA THR A 605 111.73 -7.18 -7.55
C THR A 605 110.24 -7.15 -7.26
N ILE A 606 109.48 -6.43 -8.07
CA ILE A 606 108.03 -6.37 -7.97
C ILE A 606 107.42 -7.31 -9.01
N ASN A 607 106.67 -8.30 -8.55
CA ASN A 607 105.82 -9.09 -9.44
C ASN A 607 104.50 -8.35 -9.67
N GLN A 608 104.28 -7.86 -10.88
CA GLN A 608 103.08 -7.06 -11.22
C GLN A 608 101.78 -7.90 -11.26
N ILE A 609 101.87 -9.23 -11.33
CA ILE A 609 100.70 -10.13 -11.34
C ILE A 609 100.29 -10.48 -9.91
N THR A 610 101.25 -10.84 -9.06
CA THR A 610 100.97 -11.16 -7.64
C THR A 610 100.98 -9.93 -6.74
N GLU A 611 101.41 -8.78 -7.26
CA GLU A 611 101.48 -7.47 -6.58
C GLU A 611 102.38 -7.47 -5.33
N ILE A 612 103.35 -8.38 -5.29
CA ILE A 612 104.29 -8.54 -4.17
C ILE A 612 105.65 -7.98 -4.56
N ALA A 613 106.13 -7.02 -3.78
CA ALA A 613 107.51 -6.54 -3.82
C ALA A 613 108.39 -7.43 -2.93
N THR A 614 109.40 -8.07 -3.52
CA THR A 614 110.41 -8.87 -2.78
C THR A 614 111.69 -8.04 -2.64
N LEU A 615 112.18 -7.92 -1.41
CA LEU A 615 113.32 -7.09 -1.02
C LEU A 615 114.48 -8.01 -0.61
N THR A 616 115.58 -7.95 -1.37
CA THR A 616 116.76 -8.80 -1.16
C THR A 616 118.00 -7.92 -0.97
N PRO A 617 118.66 -7.94 0.19
CA PRO A 617 119.86 -7.14 0.42
C PRO A 617 121.05 -7.71 -0.36
N ASP A 618 121.97 -6.85 -0.77
CA ASP A 618 123.23 -7.27 -1.39
C ASP A 618 124.06 -8.09 -0.38
N SER A 619 124.90 -9.00 -0.90
CA SER A 619 125.70 -9.89 -0.05
C SER A 619 126.55 -9.10 0.95
N GLY A 620 126.41 -9.43 2.24
CA GLY A 620 127.14 -8.76 3.32
C GLY A 620 126.63 -7.36 3.70
N PHE A 621 125.57 -6.85 3.05
CA PHE A 621 125.00 -5.56 3.42
C PHE A 621 124.30 -5.62 4.78
N THR A 622 124.63 -4.65 5.64
CA THR A 622 123.93 -4.34 6.89
C THR A 622 123.78 -2.83 6.99
N GLY A 623 122.59 -2.34 7.36
CA GLY A 623 122.32 -0.91 7.46
C GLY A 623 120.86 -0.56 7.17
N THR A 624 120.58 0.74 7.16
CA THR A 624 119.24 1.29 6.92
C THR A 624 119.15 1.95 5.54
N ARG A 625 118.04 1.74 4.84
CA ARG A 625 117.68 2.37 3.56
C ARG A 625 116.24 2.87 3.59
N HIS A 626 115.90 3.74 2.64
CA HIS A 626 114.57 4.31 2.50
C HIS A 626 114.02 4.06 1.09
N ILE A 627 112.74 3.73 0.98
CA ILE A 627 112.07 3.46 -0.30
C ILE A 627 110.69 4.09 -0.34
N ILE A 628 110.28 4.53 -1.52
CA ILE A 628 108.91 4.95 -1.82
C ILE A 628 108.40 4.09 -2.97
N PHE A 629 107.25 3.44 -2.79
CA PHE A 629 106.53 2.77 -3.87
C PHE A 629 105.59 3.77 -4.56
N ASN A 630 105.42 3.64 -5.87
CA ASN A 630 104.49 4.41 -6.70
C ASN A 630 103.50 3.44 -7.36
N ALA A 631 102.21 3.67 -7.19
CA ALA A 631 101.16 2.94 -7.91
C ALA A 631 100.58 3.84 -9.01
N THR A 632 100.42 3.31 -10.21
CA THR A 632 99.81 4.01 -11.35
C THR A 632 98.76 3.13 -12.01
N ASP A 633 97.64 3.72 -12.41
CA ASP A 633 96.57 3.10 -13.21
C ASP A 633 96.85 3.23 -14.73
N GLY A 634 98.00 3.79 -15.12
CA GLY A 634 98.38 4.09 -16.51
C GLY A 634 98.14 5.54 -16.95
N GLU A 635 97.33 6.31 -16.22
CA GLU A 635 97.05 7.74 -16.51
C GLU A 635 97.48 8.65 -15.35
N LEU A 636 97.16 8.27 -14.12
CA LEU A 636 97.46 8.96 -12.87
C LEU A 636 98.32 8.08 -11.97
N SER A 637 98.99 8.68 -10.99
CA SER A 637 99.85 7.93 -10.06
C SER A 637 99.88 8.53 -8.67
N THR A 638 100.06 7.66 -7.67
CA THR A 638 100.14 8.01 -6.26
C THR A 638 101.32 7.31 -5.60
N ARG A 639 102.02 8.05 -4.73
CA ARG A 639 103.21 7.59 -4.02
C ARG A 639 102.88 7.18 -2.59
N SER A 640 103.55 6.14 -2.08
CA SER A 640 103.51 5.75 -0.67
C SER A 640 104.19 6.77 0.25
N ASN A 641 104.10 6.55 1.56
CA ASN A 641 105.02 7.16 2.52
C ASN A 641 106.46 6.67 2.30
N ASN A 642 107.42 7.34 2.92
CA ASN A 642 108.83 6.94 2.92
C ASN A 642 109.02 5.79 3.93
N ILE A 643 109.36 4.60 3.44
CA ILE A 643 109.45 3.37 4.24
C ILE A 643 110.90 3.14 4.65
N THR A 644 111.14 2.83 5.92
CA THR A 644 112.47 2.49 6.45
C THR A 644 112.72 0.99 6.37
N LEU A 645 113.83 0.61 5.75
CA LEU A 645 114.29 -0.77 5.56
C LEU A 645 115.57 -1.00 6.36
N THR A 646 115.60 -1.95 7.30
CA THR A 646 116.76 -2.22 8.17
C THR A 646 117.26 -3.66 8.04
N VAL A 647 118.53 -3.86 7.69
CA VAL A 647 119.17 -5.17 7.52
C VAL A 647 120.21 -5.41 8.62
N GLN A 648 120.06 -6.50 9.39
CA GLN A 648 120.87 -6.81 10.58
C GLN A 648 121.84 -8.00 10.38
N SER A 649 123.00 -8.02 11.05
CA SER A 649 124.01 -9.10 10.95
C SER A 649 123.62 -10.37 11.72
N SER A 650 123.85 -11.56 11.14
CA SER A 650 123.74 -12.88 11.83
C SER A 650 125.06 -13.26 12.52
N GLY A 651 125.09 -13.63 13.81
CA GLY A 651 126.35 -13.91 14.53
C GLY A 651 126.46 -15.26 15.27
N GLY A 652 127.62 -15.94 15.13
CA GLY A 652 128.37 -16.64 16.22
C GLY A 652 128.91 -18.09 16.03
N GLY A 653 130.25 -18.33 16.04
CA GLY A 653 130.90 -19.54 16.65
C GLY A 653 132.10 -20.33 15.99
N ASP A 654 133.36 -19.85 16.12
CA ASP A 654 134.74 -20.44 16.30
C ASP A 654 135.36 -21.79 15.75
N THR A 655 136.47 -21.63 14.96
CA THR A 655 137.86 -22.27 14.92
C THR A 655 138.16 -23.71 14.36
N PRO A 656 139.43 -24.09 13.99
CA PRO A 656 140.48 -23.45 13.13
C PRO A 656 141.33 -24.40 12.19
N GLY A 657 142.04 -23.81 11.20
CA GLY A 657 143.25 -24.38 10.50
C GLY A 657 143.10 -24.53 8.97
N GLY A 658 144.04 -24.23 8.06
CA GLY A 658 145.40 -23.69 8.05
C GLY A 658 146.00 -23.84 6.63
N GLY A 659 146.87 -22.91 6.20
CA GLY A 659 147.75 -22.97 5.00
C GLY A 659 147.09 -22.63 3.64
N GLY A 660 147.71 -21.99 2.64
CA GLY A 660 149.06 -21.46 2.41
C GLY A 660 149.31 -21.33 0.88
N GLY A 661 149.93 -20.22 0.43
CA GLY A 661 150.52 -20.01 -0.91
C GLY A 661 149.53 -19.81 -2.09
N SER A 662 149.86 -19.24 -3.24
CA SER A 662 151.01 -18.53 -3.81
C SER A 662 150.62 -18.16 -5.26
N SER A 663 151.32 -17.17 -5.85
CA SER A 663 151.51 -16.94 -7.29
C SER A 663 150.30 -16.47 -8.11
N SER A 664 150.31 -15.24 -8.64
CA SER A 664 151.07 -14.76 -9.81
C SER A 664 150.20 -14.91 -11.06
N GLY A 665 149.98 -13.78 -11.73
CA GLY A 665 148.87 -13.58 -12.65
C GLY A 665 148.93 -14.37 -13.95
N THR A 666 147.76 -14.40 -14.58
CA THR A 666 147.59 -14.58 -16.01
C THR A 666 146.37 -13.77 -16.41
N ASP A 667 146.59 -12.85 -17.35
CA ASP A 667 145.60 -12.03 -18.04
C ASP A 667 144.48 -12.92 -18.62
N CYS A 668 143.23 -12.72 -18.21
CA CYS A 668 142.06 -13.40 -18.78
C CYS A 668 141.39 -12.45 -19.77
N THR A 669 141.54 -12.72 -21.08
CA THR A 669 140.83 -11.95 -22.10
C THR A 669 139.37 -12.38 -22.18
N GLU A 670 138.46 -11.44 -21.90
CA GLU A 670 137.01 -11.65 -21.89
C GLU A 670 136.47 -12.10 -23.27
N SER A 671 135.56 -13.08 -23.31
CA SER A 671 134.87 -13.51 -24.54
C SER A 671 133.37 -13.69 -24.29
N TRP A 672 132.55 -12.80 -24.85
CA TRP A 672 131.12 -12.74 -24.57
C TRP A 672 130.25 -13.29 -25.71
N SER A 673 129.25 -14.11 -25.38
CA SER A 673 128.15 -14.48 -26.27
C SER A 673 126.81 -13.96 -25.73
N CYS A 674 125.98 -13.33 -26.56
CA CYS A 674 124.69 -12.75 -26.12
C CYS A 674 123.51 -13.36 -26.88
N THR A 675 122.37 -13.52 -26.20
CA THR A 675 121.09 -13.90 -26.83
C THR A 675 120.54 -12.78 -27.72
N ASP A 676 119.55 -13.12 -28.55
CA ASP A 676 118.79 -12.12 -29.31
C ASP A 676 118.02 -11.15 -28.38
N TRP A 677 117.65 -10.00 -28.93
CA TRP A 677 116.88 -8.97 -28.22
C TRP A 677 115.44 -9.43 -28.00
N THR A 678 115.00 -9.39 -26.75
CA THR A 678 113.63 -9.76 -26.36
C THR A 678 112.90 -8.60 -25.71
N PRO A 679 111.60 -8.40 -25.99
CA PRO A 679 110.79 -9.08 -27.04
C PRO A 679 111.21 -8.65 -28.46
N GLU A 680 110.90 -9.45 -29.48
CA GLU A 680 111.35 -9.23 -30.88
C GLU A 680 110.82 -7.92 -31.48
N THR A 681 109.57 -7.56 -31.17
CA THR A 681 108.98 -6.24 -31.45
C THR A 681 109.19 -5.28 -30.27
N CYS A 682 109.37 -3.99 -30.56
CA CYS A 682 109.63 -3.01 -29.51
C CYS A 682 108.38 -2.83 -28.61
N PRO A 683 108.46 -3.05 -27.29
CA PRO A 683 107.32 -2.89 -26.38
C PRO A 683 107.08 -1.40 -26.06
N SER A 684 105.92 -1.05 -25.50
CA SER A 684 105.56 0.34 -25.10
C SER A 684 106.53 0.97 -24.08
N SER A 685 107.32 0.15 -23.39
CA SER A 685 108.43 0.57 -22.52
C SER A 685 109.69 1.03 -23.28
N GLN A 686 109.70 0.96 -24.62
CA GLN A 686 110.78 1.39 -25.52
C GLN A 686 112.16 0.76 -25.24
N ARG A 687 112.18 -0.40 -24.56
CA ARG A 687 113.40 -1.08 -24.12
C ARG A 687 113.34 -2.57 -24.44
N GLN A 688 114.36 -3.08 -25.12
CA GLN A 688 114.60 -4.51 -25.34
C GLN A 688 115.82 -4.98 -24.54
N THR A 689 115.80 -6.21 -24.06
CA THR A 689 116.87 -6.78 -23.22
C THR A 689 117.44 -8.06 -23.84
N ARG A 690 118.71 -8.34 -23.55
CA ARG A 690 119.38 -9.60 -23.91
C ARG A 690 120.28 -10.07 -22.77
N THR A 691 120.51 -11.38 -22.71
CA THR A 691 121.40 -11.99 -21.71
C THR A 691 122.75 -12.27 -22.36
N CYS A 692 123.85 -11.87 -21.73
CA CYS A 692 125.22 -12.13 -22.19
C CYS A 692 125.94 -13.05 -21.21
N ILE A 693 126.58 -14.10 -21.72
CA ILE A 693 127.32 -15.12 -20.99
C ILE A 693 128.81 -14.92 -21.27
N ASP A 694 129.63 -14.92 -20.21
CA ASP A 694 131.09 -14.94 -20.32
C ASP A 694 131.52 -16.38 -20.60
N ASN A 695 132.10 -16.61 -21.77
CA ASN A 695 132.49 -17.96 -22.19
C ASN A 695 133.79 -18.44 -21.52
N ASN A 696 134.57 -17.53 -20.94
CA ASN A 696 135.87 -17.83 -20.33
C ASN A 696 135.88 -17.70 -18.80
N ASP A 697 134.74 -17.36 -18.17
CA ASP A 697 134.55 -17.16 -16.72
C ASP A 697 135.65 -16.29 -16.07
N CYS A 698 136.00 -15.17 -16.72
CA CYS A 698 137.06 -14.26 -16.29
C CYS A 698 136.69 -13.43 -15.05
N GLY A 699 135.39 -13.29 -14.72
CA GLY A 699 134.90 -12.62 -13.50
C GLY A 699 135.01 -11.09 -13.49
N THR A 700 135.50 -10.49 -14.57
CA THR A 700 135.57 -9.03 -14.81
C THR A 700 134.43 -8.58 -15.74
N THR A 701 134.16 -7.27 -15.82
CA THR A 701 133.06 -6.72 -16.65
C THR A 701 133.53 -5.59 -17.58
N GLU A 702 134.80 -5.56 -17.96
CA GLU A 702 135.41 -4.41 -18.65
C GLU A 702 134.98 -4.35 -20.13
N ASP A 703 134.82 -5.51 -20.80
CA ASP A 703 134.42 -5.62 -22.21
C ASP A 703 133.00 -6.21 -22.41
N LYS A 704 132.21 -6.28 -21.34
CA LYS A 704 130.84 -6.85 -21.38
C LYS A 704 129.90 -6.05 -22.31
N PRO A 705 129.29 -6.68 -23.33
CA PRO A 705 128.31 -6.00 -24.19
C PRO A 705 127.06 -5.56 -23.41
N LYS A 706 126.52 -4.38 -23.76
CA LYS A 706 125.30 -3.85 -23.13
C LYS A 706 124.14 -4.86 -23.19
N SER A 707 123.50 -5.07 -22.04
CA SER A 707 122.36 -5.99 -21.86
C SER A 707 121.00 -5.38 -22.20
N TYR A 708 120.96 -4.09 -22.54
CA TYR A 708 119.74 -3.38 -22.97
C TYR A 708 120.01 -2.47 -24.16
N ARG A 709 118.99 -2.27 -25.01
CA ARG A 709 118.93 -1.23 -26.03
C ARG A 709 117.59 -0.51 -25.99
N THR A 710 117.59 0.76 -26.38
CA THR A 710 116.36 1.50 -26.65
C THR A 710 115.85 1.20 -28.05
N CYS A 711 114.54 1.14 -28.21
CA CYS A 711 113.87 0.91 -29.49
C CYS A 711 112.65 1.84 -29.59
N THR A 712 112.17 2.11 -30.81
CA THR A 712 111.01 2.99 -31.04
C THR A 712 109.74 2.15 -31.12
N TYR A 713 108.78 2.43 -30.22
CA TYR A 713 107.45 1.82 -30.27
C TYR A 713 106.62 2.49 -31.37
N HIS A 714 106.07 1.70 -32.30
CA HIS A 714 105.12 2.16 -33.30
C HIS A 714 103.73 1.60 -32.98
N PRO A 715 102.76 2.43 -32.54
CA PRO A 715 101.39 1.98 -32.29
C PRO A 715 100.71 1.57 -33.60
N ILE A 716 99.98 0.45 -33.57
CA ILE A 716 99.16 -0.03 -34.70
C ILE A 716 97.81 0.70 -34.62
N GLU A 717 97.49 1.52 -35.62
CA GLU A 717 96.16 2.14 -35.77
C GLU A 717 95.13 1.10 -36.23
N GLN A 718 94.02 0.99 -35.51
CA GLN A 718 92.82 0.21 -35.86
C GLN A 718 91.58 1.14 -35.80
N PRO A 719 90.52 0.83 -36.56
CA PRO A 719 89.67 1.82 -37.23
C PRO A 719 88.67 2.53 -36.31
N THR A 720 88.38 3.78 -36.66
CA THR A 720 87.26 4.60 -36.16
C THR A 720 85.91 4.01 -36.58
N GLU A 721 85.04 3.71 -35.61
CA GLU A 721 83.61 3.51 -35.82
C GLU A 721 82.82 4.79 -35.48
N GLU A 722 81.95 5.18 -36.42
CA GLU A 722 80.97 6.28 -36.33
C GLU A 722 79.86 6.00 -35.30
N PRO A 723 79.23 7.04 -34.72
CA PRO A 723 78.10 6.86 -33.81
C PRO A 723 76.82 6.49 -34.58
N PRO A 724 75.97 5.57 -34.06
CA PRO A 724 74.72 5.24 -34.72
C PRO A 724 73.68 6.35 -34.60
N SER A 725 72.96 6.53 -35.71
CA SER A 725 71.84 7.43 -35.95
C SER A 725 70.64 7.19 -35.03
N GLN A 726 69.91 8.28 -34.73
CA GLN A 726 68.64 8.30 -34.03
C GLN A 726 67.57 7.43 -34.72
N GLN A 727 66.86 6.60 -33.94
CA GLN A 727 65.53 6.09 -34.28
C GLN A 727 64.57 6.54 -33.20
N GLU A 728 63.56 7.31 -33.61
CA GLU A 728 62.38 7.63 -32.80
C GLU A 728 61.56 6.36 -32.59
N GLN A 729 61.37 6.00 -31.33
CA GLN A 729 60.37 5.03 -30.92
C GLN A 729 59.50 5.70 -29.85
N GLU A 730 58.32 6.18 -30.27
CA GLU A 730 57.28 6.66 -29.37
C GLU A 730 56.88 5.52 -28.42
N SER A 731 57.26 5.66 -27.15
CA SER A 731 56.69 4.86 -26.07
C SER A 731 55.67 5.72 -25.34
N THR A 732 54.40 5.43 -25.58
CA THR A 732 53.28 6.02 -24.84
C THR A 732 53.19 5.31 -23.48
N PHE A 733 53.77 5.91 -22.44
CA PHE A 733 53.60 5.46 -21.07
C PHE A 733 52.49 6.28 -20.40
N SER A 734 51.35 5.64 -20.13
CA SER A 734 50.22 6.25 -19.42
C SER A 734 50.40 6.08 -17.91
N PHE A 735 50.35 7.17 -17.17
CA PHE A 735 50.26 7.14 -15.70
C PHE A 735 48.79 6.95 -15.31
N LYS A 736 48.36 5.70 -15.12
CA LYS A 736 47.18 5.39 -14.30
C LYS A 736 47.62 5.29 -12.85
N VAL A 737 47.18 6.22 -12.02
CA VAL A 737 47.08 5.98 -10.58
C VAL A 737 45.81 5.16 -10.38
N GLU A 738 45.95 3.85 -10.21
CA GLU A 738 44.88 3.04 -9.63
C GLU A 738 44.89 3.24 -8.11
N PRO A 739 43.76 3.58 -7.48
CA PRO A 739 43.64 3.59 -6.03
C PRO A 739 43.72 2.16 -5.49
N ILE A 740 44.32 2.02 -4.31
CA ILE A 740 44.47 0.78 -3.55
C ILE A 740 43.11 0.06 -3.46
N GLN A 741 43.03 -1.16 -4.01
CA GLN A 741 41.93 -2.08 -3.79
C GLN A 741 42.14 -2.83 -2.47
N GLU A 742 41.26 -2.64 -1.50
CA GLU A 742 40.91 -3.71 -0.56
C GLU A 742 39.85 -4.59 -1.23
N GLU A 743 40.20 -5.84 -1.52
CA GLU A 743 39.25 -6.86 -1.93
C GLU A 743 38.23 -7.13 -0.81
N LEU A 744 36.94 -7.20 -1.15
CA LEU A 744 36.00 -8.22 -0.68
C LEU A 744 34.84 -8.29 -1.72
N PRO A 745 34.19 -9.46 -1.88
CA PRO A 745 34.12 -10.17 -3.15
C PRO A 745 32.98 -9.75 -4.09
N SER A 746 33.18 -10.12 -5.36
CA SER A 746 32.38 -9.83 -6.54
C SER A 746 31.18 -10.81 -6.69
N PRO A 747 30.22 -10.56 -7.61
CA PRO A 747 28.79 -10.55 -7.29
C PRO A 747 28.04 -11.68 -8.00
N ILE A 748 26.72 -11.79 -7.77
CA ILE A 748 25.67 -11.92 -8.82
C ILE A 748 24.31 -12.11 -8.13
N SER A 749 23.40 -11.16 -8.37
CA SER A 749 22.05 -11.40 -8.91
C SER A 749 20.99 -10.47 -8.32
N SER A 750 20.41 -9.68 -9.22
CA SER A 750 19.01 -9.25 -9.25
C SER A 750 18.51 -8.21 -8.24
N GLY A 751 17.81 -7.21 -8.77
CA GLY A 751 16.75 -6.50 -8.05
C GLY A 751 17.00 -5.01 -7.86
N LYS A 752 16.38 -4.20 -8.73
CA LYS A 752 16.19 -2.74 -8.61
C LYS A 752 15.84 -2.30 -7.17
N PRO A 753 16.29 -1.11 -6.74
CA PRO A 753 15.51 -0.28 -5.84
C PRO A 753 15.18 1.07 -6.51
N TYR A 754 13.89 1.26 -6.79
CA TYR A 754 13.27 2.55 -6.51
C TYR A 754 13.17 2.70 -4.99
N LEU A 755 13.06 3.95 -4.53
CA LEU A 755 12.50 4.39 -3.24
C LEU A 755 13.47 4.97 -2.20
N LEU A 756 14.07 6.12 -2.53
CA LEU A 756 14.35 7.18 -1.55
C LEU A 756 13.34 8.31 -1.76
N PHE A 757 12.17 8.13 -1.17
CA PHE A 757 11.18 9.16 -0.86
C PHE A 757 10.49 8.82 0.47
N ILE A 758 11.24 8.36 1.49
CA ILE A 758 10.73 8.12 2.85
C ILE A 758 11.81 8.42 3.89
N ILE A 759 12.10 9.70 4.13
CA ILE A 759 12.69 10.19 5.40
C ILE A 759 11.93 11.46 5.87
N GLY A 760 10.62 11.51 5.60
CA GLY A 760 9.70 12.55 6.11
C GLY A 760 8.58 11.99 7.01
N ALA A 761 8.49 10.67 7.17
CA ALA A 761 7.33 10.00 7.79
C ALA A 761 7.64 9.26 9.12
N ILE A 762 8.85 9.37 9.66
CA ILE A 762 9.28 8.59 10.85
C ILE A 762 9.39 9.44 12.14
N ILE A 763 8.92 10.69 12.14
CA ILE A 763 8.81 11.53 13.36
C ILE A 763 7.37 11.69 13.86
N ILE A 764 6.36 11.17 13.15
CA ILE A 764 4.94 11.27 13.55
C ILE A 764 4.33 9.90 13.96
N ALA A 765 5.07 8.80 13.85
CA ALA A 765 4.62 7.47 14.28
C ALA A 765 5.07 7.08 15.70
N SER A 766 5.93 7.86 16.35
CA SER A 766 6.39 7.63 17.73
C SER A 766 5.58 8.39 18.79
N ALA A 767 4.54 9.15 18.40
CA ALA A 767 3.62 9.86 19.30
C ALA A 767 2.21 9.24 19.40
N LEU A 768 1.93 8.13 18.68
CA LEU A 768 0.62 7.45 18.76
C LEU A 768 0.67 6.06 19.43
N LEU A 769 1.86 5.55 19.77
CA LEU A 769 2.02 4.25 20.44
C LEU A 769 2.17 4.37 21.98
N THR A 770 2.38 5.57 22.50
CA THR A 770 2.44 5.86 23.94
C THR A 770 1.08 6.23 24.54
N THR A 771 0.08 6.58 23.73
CA THR A 771 -1.30 6.83 24.16
C THR A 771 -2.19 5.57 24.15
N ILE A 772 -1.79 4.49 23.46
CA ILE A 772 -2.53 3.21 23.46
C ILE A 772 -2.01 2.24 24.54
N LEU A 773 -0.83 2.48 25.12
CA LEU A 773 -0.27 1.66 26.22
C LEU A 773 -0.53 2.21 27.64
N ILE A 774 -1.20 3.36 27.78
CA ILE A 774 -1.59 3.90 29.10
C ILE A 774 -3.06 3.60 29.47
N ASN A 775 -3.90 3.13 28.53
CA ASN A 775 -5.31 2.81 28.82
C ASN A 775 -5.64 1.31 28.98
N LYS A 776 -4.63 0.45 29.18
CA LYS A 776 -4.83 -0.98 29.49
C LYS A 776 -4.27 -1.38 30.86
N LYS A 777 -4.44 -0.50 31.84
CA LYS A 777 -4.22 -0.80 33.27
C LYS A 777 -5.38 -0.32 34.15
N ARG A 778 -6.61 -0.64 33.76
CA ARG A 778 -7.74 -0.66 34.67
C ARG A 778 -8.75 -1.70 34.18
N ASN A 779 -9.21 -2.55 35.10
CA ASN A 779 -10.12 -3.70 34.94
C ASN A 779 -9.46 -5.04 34.57
N LYS A 780 -8.63 -5.54 35.51
CA LYS A 780 -8.72 -6.94 35.92
C LYS A 780 -10.00 -7.10 36.73
N GLY A 781 -10.97 -7.83 36.21
CA GLY A 781 -12.16 -8.24 36.94
C GLY A 781 -13.19 -8.88 36.02
N LYS A 782 -13.38 -10.20 36.18
CA LYS A 782 -14.36 -11.08 35.52
C LYS A 782 -13.94 -11.64 34.15
N LEU A 783 -13.17 -12.72 34.25
CA LEU A 783 -13.06 -13.78 33.26
C LEU A 783 -14.14 -14.82 33.61
N ASP A 784 -15.27 -14.83 32.90
CA ASP A 784 -15.98 -16.07 32.59
C ASP A 784 -17.03 -15.85 31.49
N ILE A 785 -17.21 -16.88 30.64
CA ILE A 785 -18.26 -17.03 29.60
C ILE A 785 -17.98 -16.32 28.25
N LEU A 786 -17.34 -17.02 27.31
CA LEU A 786 -17.93 -17.49 26.03
C LEU A 786 -16.83 -18.12 25.15
N TYR A 787 -16.66 -19.45 25.24
CA TYR A 787 -15.88 -20.24 24.27
C TYR A 787 -16.76 -21.40 23.82
N THR A 788 -17.60 -21.18 22.80
CA THR A 788 -18.20 -22.28 22.04
C THR A 788 -18.43 -21.85 20.60
N LEU A 789 -18.12 -22.77 19.68
CA LEU A 789 -18.44 -22.77 18.25
C LEU A 789 -17.43 -22.05 17.35
N LEU A 790 -16.33 -22.76 17.06
CA LEU A 790 -16.02 -23.19 15.68
C LEU A 790 -14.81 -24.14 15.68
N LYS A 791 -15.07 -25.45 15.83
CA LYS A 791 -14.32 -26.54 15.15
C LYS A 791 -14.95 -27.90 15.42
N SER A 792 -14.79 -28.78 14.43
CA SER A 792 -15.29 -30.17 14.26
C SER A 792 -16.71 -30.23 13.64
N SER A 793 -16.98 -30.99 12.58
CA SER A 793 -16.43 -32.31 12.22
C SER A 793 -16.56 -32.63 10.73
N TRP A 794 -15.64 -33.45 10.23
CA TRP A 794 -15.77 -34.29 9.03
C TRP A 794 -16.15 -35.73 9.47
N VAL A 795 -16.79 -36.48 8.55
CA VAL A 795 -16.84 -37.97 8.40
C VAL A 795 -18.15 -38.74 8.75
N HIS A 796 -18.88 -39.08 7.65
CA HIS A 796 -19.54 -40.36 7.24
C HIS A 796 -20.87 -40.86 7.90
N TYR A 797 -21.82 -41.55 7.23
CA TYR A 797 -21.75 -42.47 6.07
C TYR A 797 -23.15 -42.84 5.44
N LYS A 798 -23.18 -43.08 4.09
CA LYS A 798 -23.92 -44.09 3.26
C LYS A 798 -25.47 -44.21 3.29
N LYS A 799 -26.23 -44.65 2.26
CA LYS A 799 -26.06 -45.24 0.89
C LYS A 799 -27.46 -45.30 0.20
N GLY A 800 -27.51 -45.32 -1.15
CA GLY A 800 -28.64 -45.86 -1.95
C GLY A 800 -28.97 -45.01 -3.19
N HIS A 801 -28.33 -45.20 -4.35
CA HIS A 801 -28.71 -46.06 -5.51
C HIS A 801 -29.96 -45.65 -6.33
N PHE A 802 -29.70 -45.45 -7.63
CA PHE A 802 -30.52 -45.58 -8.85
C PHE A 802 -31.06 -44.34 -9.62
N ARG A 803 -30.49 -44.24 -10.85
CA ARG A 803 -31.07 -43.95 -12.19
C ARG A 803 -31.24 -42.51 -12.73
N GLU A 804 -30.82 -42.43 -13.98
CA GLU A 804 -30.87 -41.38 -15.01
C GLU A 804 -32.29 -40.87 -15.31
N ALA A 805 -32.40 -39.58 -15.67
CA ALA A 805 -32.99 -39.10 -16.93
C ALA A 805 -32.86 -37.56 -17.05
N ASP A 806 -32.22 -37.11 -18.14
CA ASP A 806 -32.48 -35.93 -19.01
C ASP A 806 -32.63 -34.53 -18.37
N THR A 807 -32.11 -33.40 -18.87
CA THR A 807 -31.65 -32.97 -20.20
C THR A 807 -30.98 -31.57 -20.05
N GLU A 808 -29.95 -31.27 -20.86
CA GLU A 808 -29.58 -29.96 -21.48
C GLU A 808 -29.59 -28.65 -20.63
N TYR A 809 -28.61 -27.73 -20.64
CA TYR A 809 -27.81 -27.21 -21.76
C TYR A 809 -26.61 -26.36 -21.22
N LEU A 810 -25.39 -26.84 -21.46
CA LEU A 810 -24.13 -26.14 -21.80
C LEU A 810 -23.60 -24.90 -21.04
N LYS A 811 -22.51 -25.14 -20.27
CA LYS A 811 -21.27 -24.35 -20.31
C LYS A 811 -20.34 -24.93 -21.38
N ALA A 812 -19.66 -24.09 -22.18
CA ALA A 812 -18.19 -23.98 -22.24
C ALA A 812 -17.64 -23.28 -23.50
N ARG A 813 -16.63 -22.42 -23.27
CA ARG A 813 -15.35 -22.21 -24.00
C ARG A 813 -15.34 -21.79 -25.48
N ALA A 814 -14.49 -20.81 -25.80
CA ALA A 814 -13.14 -21.08 -26.35
C ALA A 814 -12.23 -19.84 -26.38
N THR A 815 -10.94 -20.10 -26.25
CA THR A 815 -9.77 -19.20 -26.32
C THR A 815 -9.03 -19.47 -27.63
N TYR A 816 -8.50 -18.45 -28.32
CA TYR A 816 -7.32 -18.40 -29.25
C TYR A 816 -7.36 -16.98 -29.90
N LEU A 817 -6.30 -16.22 -30.23
CA LEU A 817 -4.94 -16.47 -30.74
C LEU A 817 -4.11 -15.14 -30.65
N THR A 818 -2.79 -15.25 -30.60
CA THR A 818 -1.80 -14.14 -30.64
C THR A 818 -1.27 -13.86 -32.06
N LEU A 819 -0.98 -12.59 -32.36
CA LEU A 819 -0.04 -12.00 -33.35
C LEU A 819 -0.27 -12.16 -34.88
N ASN A 820 -0.45 -11.02 -35.59
CA ASN A 820 0.59 -10.47 -36.51
C ASN A 820 0.31 -9.01 -36.96
N LYS A 821 1.38 -8.23 -37.17
CA LYS A 821 1.39 -6.86 -37.72
C LYS A 821 1.23 -6.85 -39.25
N LYS A 822 0.40 -5.94 -39.79
CA LYS A 822 0.71 -5.02 -40.92
C LYS A 822 -0.56 -4.23 -41.32
N GLY A 823 -0.38 -2.92 -41.53
CA GLY A 823 -1.47 -1.96 -41.67
C GLY A 823 -2.18 -1.94 -43.03
N LYS A 824 -3.40 -1.40 -43.01
CA LYS A 824 -3.94 -0.43 -43.97
C LYS A 824 -5.32 0.03 -43.48
N HIS A 825 -5.55 1.34 -43.56
CA HIS A 825 -6.84 2.00 -43.38
C HIS A 825 -7.91 1.37 -44.29
N ILE A 826 -9.14 1.23 -43.77
CA ILE A 826 -10.41 1.57 -44.43
C ILE A 826 -11.45 1.81 -43.32
N ALA A 827 -12.12 2.97 -43.41
CA ALA A 827 -13.22 3.37 -42.56
C ALA A 827 -14.48 2.53 -42.87
N TYR A 828 -15.28 2.20 -41.86
CA TYR A 828 -16.73 2.09 -42.00
C TYR A 828 -17.43 2.39 -40.66
N ASN A 829 -18.37 3.33 -40.74
CA ASN A 829 -19.47 3.55 -39.81
C ASN A 829 -20.25 2.25 -39.64
N ASP A 830 -20.70 1.92 -38.43
CA ASP A 830 -22.13 1.69 -38.22
C ASP A 830 -22.52 1.64 -36.74
N THR A 831 -23.62 2.36 -36.50
CA THR A 831 -24.43 2.41 -35.30
C THR A 831 -25.10 1.07 -35.00
N MET A 832 -25.08 0.63 -33.74
CA MET A 832 -26.16 -0.23 -33.21
C MET A 832 -26.53 0.18 -31.78
N ARG A 833 -27.67 0.86 -31.67
CA ARG A 833 -28.42 1.06 -30.42
C ARG A 833 -29.18 -0.23 -30.11
N LEU A 834 -28.94 -0.80 -28.94
CA LEU A 834 -29.83 -1.78 -28.30
C LEU A 834 -30.89 -1.01 -27.51
N TYR A 835 -32.14 -1.10 -27.95
CA TYR A 835 -33.32 -0.71 -27.18
C TYR A 835 -33.76 -1.89 -26.31
N TYR A 836 -33.82 -1.68 -25.00
CA TYR A 836 -34.71 -2.44 -24.12
C TYR A 836 -36.08 -1.75 -24.11
N THR A 837 -37.12 -2.55 -24.35
CA THR A 837 -38.52 -2.17 -24.31
C THR A 837 -39.05 -2.37 -22.88
N LEU A 838 -39.64 -1.33 -22.29
CA LEU A 838 -40.60 -1.46 -21.19
C LEU A 838 -41.87 -0.72 -21.59
N ASN A 839 -42.98 -1.46 -21.50
CA ASN A 839 -44.32 -1.09 -21.90
C ASN A 839 -44.95 -0.08 -20.94
N SER A 840 -45.43 1.04 -21.47
CA SER A 840 -46.65 1.70 -20.97
C SER A 840 -47.31 2.52 -22.09
N ARG A 841 -48.46 2.01 -22.57
CA ARG A 841 -49.51 2.74 -23.31
C ARG A 841 -50.18 3.69 -22.30
N ARG A 842 -50.65 4.92 -22.59
CA ARG A 842 -51.42 5.44 -23.75
C ARG A 842 -51.59 6.99 -23.61
N LEU A 843 -51.62 7.69 -24.77
CA LEU A 843 -52.40 8.92 -25.13
C LEU A 843 -52.13 10.23 -24.33
N TYR A 844 -52.03 11.47 -24.85
CA TYR A 844 -52.46 12.13 -26.10
C TYR A 844 -51.80 13.54 -26.23
N LEU A 845 -51.64 14.05 -27.48
CA LEU A 845 -51.61 15.47 -27.94
C LEU A 845 -50.39 16.38 -27.62
N MET A 846 -49.56 16.69 -28.63
CA MET A 846 -49.67 17.95 -29.42
C MET A 846 -48.62 18.03 -30.56
N ARG A 847 -49.04 18.65 -31.66
CA ARG A 847 -48.35 18.80 -32.95
C ARG A 847 -47.27 19.89 -32.94
N ARG A 848 -46.23 19.66 -33.77
CA ARG A 848 -45.47 20.60 -34.63
C ARG A 848 -45.01 21.95 -34.01
N TYR A 849 -43.70 22.23 -34.09
CA TYR A 849 -43.18 23.24 -35.03
C TYR A 849 -41.67 23.06 -35.29
N LYS A 850 -41.28 23.47 -36.50
CA LYS A 850 -39.96 23.41 -37.16
C LYS A 850 -38.96 24.46 -36.63
N LYS A 851 -37.67 24.13 -36.79
CA LYS A 851 -36.51 25.01 -37.07
C LYS A 851 -36.15 26.08 -36.04
N GLN A 852 -35.02 25.91 -35.35
CA GLN A 852 -33.73 26.51 -35.72
C GLN A 852 -32.59 25.72 -35.08
#